data_AF-A0A9D2E595-F1
#
_entry.id   AF-A0A9D2E595-F1
#
_cell.length_a   1.000
_cell.length_b   1.000
_cell.length_c   1.000
_cell.angle_alpha   90.00
_cell.angle_beta   90.00
_cell.angle_gamma   90.00
#
_symmetry.space_group_name_H-M   'P 1'
#
loop_
_entity.id
_entity.type
_entity.pdbx_description
1 polymer ?
#
loop_
_entity_poly.entity_id
_entity_poly.type
_entity_poly.pdbx_seq_one_letter_code
_entity_poly.pdbx_strand_id
1 'polypeptide(L)'
;MERKQTIRYWAVVLALVCLLLPLLRESRYLKTFTAMELDSTVQTVTTADSRYADPSYLEAGLFMYGPGVYLEPGSFSLTMMYSTDGAGSYVEVYSLGWLNEDNTQGRVLATLTLDPAQTQARVDFSLDRTVDDLEFRVYYGGEGALTVNTLTLRSGYLYWTDPLLLIFFALALAGLLYAAAPRGRPQAAVVAALIGLALLASYPLFTDFLTVGMDQEFHLRRIEGLFGALQSGQWPARISTQHFGGKGYATGVMYPELFLYFPAALRLAGASILFSWKALLFAINLGTAFSAYFCGRRLMNSRAAGMAAAIVYLLSPYRLCDLYIRAALGEVLAMAFLPLLLYSLWQLLAGDAGQWPWLVLACTGIFQSHILTTEMTAVFAVLCALAALPALTKPARLAALGKAAGLTVLVNLWFLVPFLTYTLKGGFKIFGSHVDLHQHSLYPAQMFSTFWSADPGLWSQSLGSLDSEMLLTLGLAPLVCLGLLAAGWWLFDVQSGPRPGLRQGVAAAVAAGLCLYAASVYFPWELLQRIPALDRLLSPVQFPWRTLAFAAACFAVVAAAATIPFRGRGAKLAVLGVLLAVAVLPASSMMDGLLASQVYMGQTDGIAHIGGNYNEYLPEGVNDETLAAASSALEPQSELEVTGLTKNGCRIEFDYTAQQDTVVYLPLTAYPGYSARLNGQTLDLTAAPDGRLAVTLPAGSGHLTVEFAGYWYWNAALAVSAFTALGWGAKAVYERRKRGESGGAAVSV
;
A
#
# COMPACT_ATOMS: atom_id res chain seq x y z
N MET A 1 28.57 -3.92 -37.33
CA MET A 1 27.11 -4.11 -37.31
C MET A 1 26.51 -3.79 -35.93
N GLU A 2 27.13 -4.26 -34.85
CA GLU A 2 26.78 -4.00 -33.43
C GLU A 2 26.67 -2.51 -33.05
N ARG A 3 27.62 -1.67 -33.50
CA ARG A 3 27.60 -0.22 -33.24
C ARG A 3 26.37 0.46 -33.86
N LYS A 4 25.99 0.08 -35.09
CA LYS A 4 24.79 0.62 -35.76
C LYS A 4 23.49 0.16 -35.09
N GLN A 5 23.43 -1.08 -34.60
CA GLN A 5 22.28 -1.59 -33.84
C GLN A 5 22.15 -0.90 -32.47
N THR A 6 23.26 -0.67 -31.78
CA THR A 6 23.29 0.07 -30.51
C THR A 6 22.84 1.52 -30.68
N ILE A 7 23.33 2.20 -31.72
CA ILE A 7 22.90 3.57 -32.04
C ILE A 7 21.40 3.61 -32.35
N ARG A 8 20.88 2.66 -33.14
CA ARG A 8 19.43 2.57 -33.43
C ARG A 8 18.60 2.33 -32.18
N TYR A 9 19.06 1.43 -31.29
CA TYR A 9 18.39 1.16 -30.03
C TYR A 9 18.26 2.42 -29.16
N TRP A 10 19.37 3.10 -28.90
CA TRP A 10 19.36 4.32 -28.08
C TRP A 10 18.68 5.50 -28.77
N ALA A 11 18.67 5.56 -30.11
CA ALA A 11 17.87 6.54 -30.84
C ALA A 11 16.36 6.33 -30.66
N VAL A 12 15.89 5.08 -30.65
CA VAL A 12 14.48 4.75 -30.34
C VAL A 12 14.14 5.10 -28.90
N VAL A 13 15.02 4.75 -27.96
CA VAL A 13 14.84 5.08 -26.53
C VAL A 13 14.80 6.60 -26.34
N LEU A 14 15.70 7.35 -26.97
CA LEU A 14 15.70 8.81 -26.90
C LEU A 14 14.44 9.42 -27.51
N ALA A 15 13.97 8.89 -28.66
CA ALA A 15 12.72 9.33 -29.25
C ALA A 15 11.52 9.09 -28.32
N LEU A 16 11.46 7.93 -27.64
CA LEU A 16 10.44 7.64 -26.64
C LEU A 16 10.53 8.58 -25.43
N VAL A 17 11.73 8.91 -24.96
CA VAL A 17 11.91 9.90 -23.88
C VAL A 17 11.47 11.30 -24.30
N CYS A 18 11.76 11.72 -25.54
CA CYS A 18 11.30 13.01 -26.06
C CYS A 18 9.76 13.11 -26.10
N LEU A 19 9.06 11.99 -26.30
CA LEU A 19 7.59 11.94 -26.23
C LEU A 19 7.05 12.14 -24.81
N LEU A 20 7.87 11.93 -23.78
CA LEU A 20 7.50 12.14 -22.37
C LEU A 20 7.80 13.55 -21.87
N LEU A 21 8.64 14.33 -22.56
CA LEU A 21 8.98 15.71 -22.15
C LEU A 21 7.80 16.67 -22.02
N PRO A 22 6.73 16.61 -22.86
CA PRO A 22 5.56 17.46 -22.70
C PRO A 22 4.86 17.31 -21.33
N LEU A 23 4.94 16.12 -20.71
CA LEU A 23 4.35 15.85 -19.39
C LEU A 23 4.97 16.72 -18.28
N LEU A 24 6.17 17.27 -18.48
CA LEU A 24 6.79 18.20 -17.52
C LEU A 24 6.00 19.50 -17.34
N ARG A 25 5.15 19.87 -18.31
CA ARG A 25 4.27 21.03 -18.18
C ARG A 25 3.11 20.78 -17.23
N GLU A 26 2.65 19.54 -17.13
CA GLU A 26 1.53 19.11 -16.28
C GLU A 26 1.95 18.81 -14.83
N SER A 27 3.25 18.87 -14.52
CA SER A 27 3.76 18.60 -13.16
C SER A 27 3.76 19.82 -12.25
N ARG A 28 3.22 20.95 -12.71
CA ARG A 28 2.92 22.09 -11.83
C ARG A 28 1.57 21.86 -11.19
N TYR A 29 1.48 22.09 -9.88
CA TYR A 29 0.19 22.08 -9.20
C TYR A 29 -0.66 23.22 -9.77
N LEU A 30 -1.84 22.87 -10.27
CA LEU A 30 -2.82 23.82 -10.78
C LEU A 30 -4.20 23.28 -10.41
N LYS A 31 -4.88 23.99 -9.51
CA LYS A 31 -6.24 23.66 -9.12
C LYS A 31 -7.10 24.90 -9.21
N THR A 32 -8.23 24.77 -9.91
CA THR A 32 -9.22 25.84 -10.03
C THR A 32 -10.47 25.40 -9.29
N PHE A 33 -10.82 26.17 -8.26
CA PHE A 33 -12.04 26.01 -7.49
C PHE A 33 -13.11 26.87 -8.12
N THR A 34 -14.24 26.24 -8.42
CA THR A 34 -15.47 26.95 -8.79
C THR A 34 -16.13 27.53 -7.54
N ALA A 35 -16.99 28.53 -7.71
CA ALA A 35 -17.72 29.13 -6.60
C ALA A 35 -18.65 28.13 -5.86
N MET A 36 -19.00 26.99 -6.48
CA MET A 36 -19.79 25.91 -5.84
C MET A 36 -18.96 25.00 -4.92
N GLU A 37 -17.65 24.92 -5.12
CA GLU A 37 -16.74 24.13 -4.26
C GLU A 37 -16.42 24.84 -2.94
N LEU A 38 -16.83 26.10 -2.81
CA LEU A 38 -16.69 26.91 -1.61
C LEU A 38 -17.98 26.84 -0.79
N ASP A 39 -17.85 26.72 0.53
CA ASP A 39 -18.98 26.84 1.44
C ASP A 39 -19.36 28.31 1.62
N SER A 40 -20.66 28.60 1.73
CA SER A 40 -21.14 29.94 2.09
C SER A 40 -21.66 29.94 3.53
N THR A 41 -21.35 31.03 4.22
CA THR A 41 -21.87 31.33 5.57
C THR A 41 -23.24 32.01 5.51
N VAL A 42 -23.67 32.43 4.32
CA VAL A 42 -24.87 33.24 4.07
C VAL A 42 -25.65 32.69 2.88
N GLN A 43 -26.94 33.07 2.76
CA GLN A 43 -27.74 32.73 1.59
C GLN A 43 -27.23 33.50 0.37
N THR A 44 -26.95 32.79 -0.72
CA THR A 44 -26.38 33.36 -1.94
C THR A 44 -27.17 32.93 -3.16
N VAL A 45 -27.27 33.82 -4.17
CA VAL A 45 -27.68 33.39 -5.51
C VAL A 45 -26.48 32.72 -6.17
N THR A 46 -26.64 31.45 -6.51
CA THR A 46 -25.57 30.62 -7.09
C THR A 46 -25.96 30.24 -8.52
N THR A 47 -25.07 30.46 -9.47
CA THR A 47 -25.17 29.90 -10.83
C THR A 47 -24.15 28.77 -10.99
N ALA A 48 -24.15 28.06 -12.12
CA ALA A 48 -23.18 27.00 -12.36
C ALA A 48 -21.71 27.49 -12.28
N ASP A 49 -21.45 28.78 -12.55
CA ASP A 49 -20.10 29.34 -12.74
C ASP A 49 -19.75 30.49 -11.78
N SER A 50 -20.67 30.91 -10.91
CA SER A 50 -20.44 32.04 -10.00
C SER A 50 -21.35 32.06 -8.78
N ARG A 51 -20.89 32.74 -7.73
CA ARG A 51 -21.68 33.04 -6.53
C ARG A 51 -21.71 34.53 -6.29
N TYR A 52 -22.91 35.04 -6.02
CA TYR A 52 -23.22 36.46 -5.90
C TYR A 52 -23.57 36.82 -4.46
N ALA A 53 -22.89 37.83 -3.92
CA ALA A 53 -23.25 38.51 -2.68
C ALA A 53 -24.25 39.63 -3.00
N ASP A 54 -25.50 39.48 -2.54
CA ASP A 54 -26.52 40.52 -2.70
C ASP A 54 -26.40 41.57 -1.58
N PRO A 55 -26.04 42.83 -1.91
CA PRO A 55 -25.89 43.89 -0.91
C PRO A 55 -27.19 44.19 -0.14
N SER A 56 -28.35 43.73 -0.62
CA SER A 56 -29.64 43.95 0.04
C SER A 56 -29.83 43.07 1.30
N TYR A 57 -29.03 42.03 1.47
CA TYR A 57 -29.22 40.99 2.50
C TYR A 57 -27.93 40.60 3.24
N LEU A 58 -26.79 41.23 2.95
CA LEU A 58 -25.48 40.86 3.49
C LEU A 58 -24.82 42.03 4.24
N GLU A 59 -24.43 41.80 5.48
CA GLU A 59 -23.52 42.68 6.23
C GLU A 59 -22.05 42.37 5.88
N ALA A 60 -21.14 43.31 6.17
CA ALA A 60 -19.71 43.08 6.01
C ALA A 60 -19.25 41.88 6.86
N GLY A 61 -18.49 40.96 6.29
CA GLY A 61 -18.05 39.75 7.00
C GLY A 61 -17.60 38.61 6.11
N LEU A 62 -17.34 37.45 6.71
CA LEU A 62 -16.98 36.23 5.99
C LEU A 62 -18.15 35.82 5.11
N PHE A 63 -17.92 35.77 3.80
CA PHE A 63 -18.92 35.47 2.77
C PHE A 63 -18.82 34.02 2.31
N MET A 64 -17.59 33.55 2.04
CA MET A 64 -17.33 32.18 1.61
C MET A 64 -16.00 31.67 2.17
N TYR A 65 -15.87 30.36 2.30
CA TYR A 65 -14.63 29.71 2.73
C TYR A 65 -14.44 28.34 2.10
N GLY A 66 -13.24 27.79 2.24
CA GLY A 66 -12.88 26.44 1.79
C GLY A 66 -12.26 26.39 0.39
N PRO A 67 -12.20 25.20 -0.21
CA PRO A 67 -12.13 23.93 0.53
C PRO A 67 -10.79 23.84 1.28
N GLY A 68 -10.67 22.90 2.23
CA GLY A 68 -9.38 22.56 2.82
C GLY A 68 -8.46 21.86 1.81
N VAL A 69 -7.27 22.43 1.59
CA VAL A 69 -6.30 21.96 0.59
C VAL A 69 -5.04 21.48 1.27
N TYR A 70 -4.58 20.28 0.89
CA TYR A 70 -3.26 19.77 1.27
C TYR A 70 -2.18 20.33 0.34
N LEU A 71 -1.17 21.00 0.90
CA LEU A 71 0.01 21.50 0.19
C LEU A 71 1.31 21.19 0.93
N GLU A 72 2.31 20.77 0.16
CA GLU A 72 3.70 20.61 0.60
C GLU A 72 4.43 21.96 0.66
N PRO A 73 5.57 22.05 1.39
CA PRO A 73 6.38 23.27 1.44
C PRO A 73 6.76 23.79 0.05
N GLY A 74 6.68 25.10 -0.15
CA GLY A 74 7.06 25.72 -1.41
C GLY A 74 6.36 27.04 -1.68
N SER A 75 6.51 27.55 -2.89
CA SER A 75 5.94 28.83 -3.33
C SER A 75 4.71 28.63 -4.19
N PHE A 76 3.65 29.37 -3.87
CA PHE A 76 2.34 29.29 -4.51
C PHE A 76 1.81 30.68 -4.87
N SER A 77 0.89 30.70 -5.82
CA SER A 77 0.13 31.89 -6.20
C SER A 77 -1.35 31.56 -6.23
N LEU A 78 -2.15 32.34 -5.52
CA LEU A 78 -3.61 32.32 -5.61
C LEU A 78 -4.04 33.45 -6.55
N THR A 79 -4.87 33.11 -7.54
CA THR A 79 -5.47 34.06 -8.48
C THR A 79 -6.98 33.95 -8.40
N MET A 80 -7.67 35.07 -8.20
CA MET A 80 -9.12 35.14 -8.14
C MET A 80 -9.67 35.88 -9.34
N MET A 81 -10.70 35.32 -9.98
CA MET A 81 -11.54 36.01 -10.96
C MET A 81 -12.81 36.49 -10.26
N TYR A 82 -13.09 37.79 -10.31
CA TYR A 82 -14.20 38.40 -9.57
C TYR A 82 -14.74 39.65 -10.28
N SER A 83 -15.86 40.16 -9.79
CA SER A 83 -16.38 41.50 -10.10
C SER A 83 -16.91 42.13 -8.82
N THR A 84 -16.59 43.39 -8.55
CA THR A 84 -17.13 44.09 -7.38
C THR A 84 -17.36 45.57 -7.64
N ASP A 85 -18.42 46.12 -7.07
CA ASP A 85 -18.79 47.54 -7.21
C ASP A 85 -18.34 48.38 -5.99
N GLY A 86 -17.97 47.73 -4.89
CA GLY A 86 -17.59 48.37 -3.63
C GLY A 86 -16.17 48.03 -3.21
N ALA A 87 -15.53 48.95 -2.51
CA ALA A 87 -14.19 48.73 -1.96
C ALA A 87 -14.26 47.91 -0.66
N GLY A 88 -13.14 47.28 -0.28
CA GLY A 88 -12.98 46.66 1.04
C GLY A 88 -13.26 45.16 1.11
N SER A 89 -13.71 44.51 0.03
CA SER A 89 -13.73 43.05 -0.06
C SER A 89 -12.31 42.50 -0.22
N TYR A 90 -12.01 41.35 0.40
CA TYR A 90 -10.68 40.72 0.35
C TYR A 90 -10.75 39.20 0.53
N VAL A 91 -9.65 38.51 0.25
CA VAL A 91 -9.49 37.07 0.46
C VAL A 91 -8.30 36.80 1.35
N GLU A 92 -8.47 35.90 2.31
CA GLU A 92 -7.37 35.36 3.12
C GLU A 92 -7.05 33.93 2.69
N VAL A 93 -5.76 33.65 2.55
CA VAL A 93 -5.22 32.29 2.53
C VAL A 93 -4.97 31.91 3.98
N TYR A 94 -5.74 30.96 4.50
CA TYR A 94 -5.78 30.66 5.93
C TYR A 94 -5.56 29.17 6.18
N SER A 95 -4.89 28.81 7.27
CA SER A 95 -4.85 27.43 7.77
C SER A 95 -5.41 27.42 9.19
N LEU A 96 -6.39 26.58 9.46
CA LEU A 96 -7.10 26.52 10.74
C LEU A 96 -6.33 25.72 11.79
N GLY A 97 -5.65 24.66 11.40
CA GLY A 97 -4.86 23.74 12.20
C GLY A 97 -3.44 24.23 12.45
N TRP A 98 -3.06 25.37 11.89
CA TRP A 98 -1.74 25.94 12.10
C TRP A 98 -1.49 26.21 13.58
N LEU A 99 -0.49 25.54 14.15
CA LEU A 99 -0.06 25.74 15.53
C LEU A 99 1.03 26.80 15.58
N ASN A 100 0.75 27.94 16.23
CA ASN A 100 1.70 29.02 16.43
C ASN A 100 2.57 28.80 17.68
N GLU A 101 3.69 29.51 17.76
CA GLU A 101 4.68 29.37 18.84
C GLU A 101 4.15 29.80 20.22
N ASP A 102 3.10 30.62 20.23
CA ASP A 102 2.38 31.11 21.42
C ASP A 102 1.18 30.23 21.80
N ASN A 103 1.10 29.03 21.21
CA ASN A 103 -0.01 28.09 21.38
C ASN A 103 -1.37 28.57 20.85
N THR A 104 -1.40 29.64 20.05
CA THR A 104 -2.62 29.99 19.32
C THR A 104 -2.81 29.09 18.10
N GLN A 105 -4.06 28.82 17.76
CA GLN A 105 -4.44 28.03 16.61
C GLN A 105 -4.91 28.95 15.47
N GLY A 106 -4.46 28.64 14.26
CA GLY A 106 -4.86 29.31 13.03
C GLY A 106 -3.87 30.38 12.57
N ARG A 107 -3.71 30.53 11.25
CA ARG A 107 -2.78 31.50 10.67
C ARG A 107 -3.25 32.01 9.31
N VAL A 108 -3.26 33.33 9.16
CA VAL A 108 -3.34 34.01 7.85
C VAL A 108 -1.95 33.95 7.21
N LEU A 109 -1.86 33.29 6.06
CA LEU A 109 -0.62 33.10 5.29
C LEU A 109 -0.44 34.18 4.24
N ALA A 110 -1.54 34.70 3.70
CA ALA A 110 -1.56 35.82 2.76
C ALA A 110 -2.94 36.46 2.69
N THR A 111 -2.98 37.74 2.31
CA THR A 111 -4.21 38.50 2.11
C THR A 111 -4.22 39.14 0.73
N LEU A 112 -5.35 39.05 0.03
CA LEU A 112 -5.59 39.56 -1.32
C LEU A 112 -6.75 40.56 -1.28
N THR A 113 -6.47 41.85 -1.44
CA THR A 113 -7.51 42.88 -1.53
C THR A 113 -8.12 42.92 -2.93
N LEU A 114 -9.44 43.13 -3.03
CA LEU A 114 -10.18 43.20 -4.29
C LEU A 114 -10.42 44.66 -4.69
N ASP A 115 -9.87 45.05 -5.84
CA ASP A 115 -10.02 46.38 -6.44
C ASP A 115 -11.26 46.39 -7.38
N PRO A 116 -12.23 47.30 -7.19
CA PRO A 116 -13.38 47.46 -8.10
C PRO A 116 -13.00 47.76 -9.56
N ALA A 117 -11.80 48.30 -9.82
CA ALA A 117 -11.34 48.60 -11.18
C ALA A 117 -10.79 47.37 -11.94
N GLN A 118 -10.65 46.22 -11.26
CA GLN A 118 -10.09 45.00 -11.84
C GLN A 118 -11.08 43.84 -11.78
N THR A 119 -10.88 42.87 -12.67
CA THR A 119 -11.66 41.62 -12.71
C THR A 119 -10.84 40.40 -12.30
N GLN A 120 -9.58 40.64 -11.93
CA GLN A 120 -8.62 39.62 -11.51
C GLN A 120 -7.71 40.20 -10.44
N ALA A 121 -7.45 39.43 -9.39
CA ALA A 121 -6.45 39.76 -8.38
C ALA A 121 -5.59 38.53 -8.07
N ARG A 122 -4.33 38.76 -7.69
CA ARG A 122 -3.36 37.69 -7.38
C ARG A 122 -2.56 38.00 -6.14
N VAL A 123 -2.34 36.98 -5.30
CA VAL A 123 -1.39 37.01 -4.19
C VAL A 123 -0.44 35.83 -4.25
N ASP A 124 0.84 36.07 -3.97
CA ASP A 124 1.85 35.03 -3.85
C ASP A 124 2.13 34.76 -2.36
N PHE A 125 2.33 33.49 -2.01
CA PHE A 125 2.64 33.06 -0.64
C PHE A 125 3.57 31.86 -0.64
N SER A 126 4.16 31.57 0.52
CA SER A 126 5.07 30.43 0.69
C SER A 126 4.77 29.66 1.96
N LEU A 127 4.95 28.33 1.89
CA LEU A 127 4.84 27.43 3.01
C LEU A 127 6.23 26.91 3.40
N ASP A 128 6.56 26.99 4.69
CA ASP A 128 7.79 26.44 5.29
C ASP A 128 7.64 24.96 5.69
N ARG A 129 6.39 24.51 5.85
CA ARG A 129 5.99 23.16 6.26
C ARG A 129 4.77 22.70 5.45
N THR A 130 4.49 21.41 5.49
CA THR A 130 3.26 20.85 4.92
C THR A 130 2.04 21.38 5.68
N VAL A 131 1.00 21.76 4.95
CA VAL A 131 -0.32 22.19 5.46
C VAL A 131 -1.37 21.27 4.89
N ASP A 132 -2.27 20.74 5.71
CA ASP A 132 -3.29 19.78 5.30
C ASP A 132 -4.70 20.36 5.21
N ASP A 133 -4.89 21.61 5.61
CA ASP A 133 -6.20 22.25 5.81
C ASP A 133 -6.27 23.69 5.27
N LEU A 134 -5.52 24.00 4.23
CA LEU A 134 -5.46 25.36 3.68
C LEU A 134 -6.82 25.77 3.09
N GLU A 135 -7.43 26.82 3.62
CA GLU A 135 -8.71 27.38 3.18
C GLU A 135 -8.52 28.74 2.48
N PHE A 136 -9.43 29.07 1.57
CA PHE A 136 -9.56 30.40 0.99
C PHE A 136 -10.80 31.09 1.56
N ARG A 137 -10.61 32.10 2.41
CA ARG A 137 -11.70 32.83 3.09
C ARG A 137 -11.97 34.15 2.38
N VAL A 138 -13.12 34.26 1.74
CA VAL A 138 -13.55 35.47 1.04
C VAL A 138 -14.40 36.32 1.99
N TYR A 139 -13.96 37.55 2.23
CA TYR A 139 -14.64 38.54 3.04
C TYR A 139 -15.30 39.60 2.15
N TYR A 140 -16.58 39.87 2.42
CA TYR A 140 -17.35 40.91 1.77
C TYR A 140 -17.25 42.23 2.55
N GLY A 141 -16.96 43.32 1.83
CA GLY A 141 -16.71 44.64 2.40
C GLY A 141 -17.95 45.40 2.92
N GLY A 142 -19.17 44.92 2.66
CA GLY A 142 -20.42 45.55 3.10
C GLY A 142 -20.98 46.64 2.18
N GLU A 143 -20.28 46.99 1.11
CA GLU A 143 -20.72 47.95 0.09
C GLU A 143 -20.63 47.36 -1.32
N GLY A 144 -21.59 47.70 -2.19
CA GLY A 144 -21.62 47.26 -3.60
C GLY A 144 -21.85 45.75 -3.78
N ALA A 145 -22.04 45.27 -5.00
CA ALA A 145 -22.12 43.82 -5.23
C ALA A 145 -20.72 43.17 -5.22
N LEU A 146 -20.65 41.89 -4.86
CA LEU A 146 -19.46 41.04 -5.07
C LEU A 146 -19.87 39.75 -5.77
N THR A 147 -19.25 39.48 -6.92
CA THR A 147 -19.38 38.22 -7.64
C THR A 147 -18.04 37.51 -7.66
N VAL A 148 -18.03 36.24 -7.27
CA VAL A 148 -16.84 35.39 -7.34
C VAL A 148 -17.06 34.32 -8.40
N ASN A 149 -16.11 34.22 -9.32
CA ASN A 149 -16.16 33.25 -10.42
C ASN A 149 -15.30 32.04 -10.09
N THR A 150 -13.99 32.25 -9.97
CA THR A 150 -13.02 31.16 -9.74
C THR A 150 -11.87 31.59 -8.86
N LEU A 151 -11.33 30.62 -8.11
CA LEU A 151 -10.05 30.72 -7.43
C LEU A 151 -9.10 29.70 -8.04
N THR A 152 -7.96 30.15 -8.55
CA THR A 152 -6.93 29.27 -9.13
C THR A 152 -5.68 29.32 -8.27
N LEU A 153 -5.35 28.18 -7.68
CA LEU A 153 -4.11 27.96 -6.96
C LEU A 153 -3.07 27.32 -7.90
N ARG A 154 -1.86 27.88 -7.91
CA ARG A 154 -0.77 27.42 -8.77
C ARG A 154 0.57 27.34 -8.04
N SER A 155 1.36 26.30 -8.30
CA SER A 155 2.75 26.24 -7.81
C SER A 155 3.72 27.06 -8.69
N GLY A 156 4.65 27.76 -8.04
CA GLY A 156 5.75 28.47 -8.70
C GLY A 156 6.80 27.55 -9.32
N TYR A 157 6.83 26.27 -8.92
CA TYR A 157 7.83 25.25 -9.26
C TYR A 157 7.16 23.97 -9.81
N LEU A 158 7.98 23.00 -10.26
CA LEU A 158 7.50 21.65 -10.58
C LEU A 158 7.12 20.97 -9.27
N TYR A 159 5.81 20.89 -9.00
CA TYR A 159 5.29 20.35 -7.75
C TYR A 159 5.49 18.83 -7.69
N TRP A 160 5.34 18.15 -8.83
CA TRP A 160 5.57 16.71 -8.94
C TRP A 160 6.78 16.40 -9.83
N THR A 161 7.56 15.38 -9.45
CA THR A 161 8.66 14.86 -10.26
C THR A 161 8.28 13.64 -11.11
N ASP A 162 6.99 13.30 -11.18
CA ASP A 162 6.47 12.08 -11.83
C ASP A 162 7.02 11.85 -13.25
N PRO A 163 7.02 12.83 -14.17
CA PRO A 163 7.52 12.57 -15.52
C PRO A 163 9.02 12.31 -15.55
N LEU A 164 9.79 12.96 -14.66
CA LEU A 164 11.24 12.72 -14.54
C LEU A 164 11.51 11.30 -14.04
N LEU A 165 10.75 10.84 -13.04
CA LEU A 165 10.84 9.48 -12.53
C LEU A 165 10.39 8.45 -13.57
N LEU A 166 9.31 8.73 -14.31
CA LEU A 166 8.86 7.88 -15.41
C LEU A 166 9.93 7.75 -16.49
N ILE A 167 10.55 8.86 -16.91
CA ILE A 167 11.67 8.86 -17.86
C ILE A 167 12.84 8.05 -17.30
N PHE A 168 13.19 8.24 -16.02
CA PHE A 168 14.26 7.48 -15.36
C PHE A 168 13.98 5.98 -15.37
N PHE A 169 12.78 5.55 -14.99
CA PHE A 169 12.40 4.13 -15.01
C PHE A 169 12.33 3.55 -16.42
N ALA A 170 11.83 4.31 -17.40
CA ALA A 170 11.82 3.89 -18.80
C ALA A 170 13.25 3.70 -19.33
N LEU A 171 14.17 4.62 -19.01
CA LEU A 171 15.59 4.53 -19.36
C LEU A 171 16.28 3.36 -18.64
N ALA A 172 15.99 3.13 -17.36
CA ALA A 172 16.54 2.01 -16.59
C ALA A 172 16.04 0.68 -17.15
N LEU A 173 14.75 0.57 -17.47
CA LEU A 173 14.14 -0.60 -18.10
C LEU A 173 14.74 -0.84 -19.49
N ALA A 174 14.92 0.21 -20.29
CA ALA A 174 15.61 0.13 -21.56
C ALA A 174 17.06 -0.35 -21.38
N GLY A 175 17.81 0.23 -20.44
CA GLY A 175 19.16 -0.21 -20.11
C GLY A 175 19.24 -1.69 -19.71
N LEU A 176 18.29 -2.17 -18.88
CA LEU A 176 18.18 -3.57 -18.49
C LEU A 176 17.83 -4.47 -19.67
N LEU A 177 16.87 -4.06 -20.50
CA LEU A 177 16.49 -4.78 -21.71
C LEU A 177 17.63 -4.82 -22.72
N TYR A 178 18.42 -3.75 -22.86
CA TYR A 178 19.61 -3.68 -23.69
C TYR A 178 20.75 -4.57 -23.15
N ALA A 179 21.00 -4.53 -21.86
CA ALA A 179 21.97 -5.43 -21.21
C ALA A 179 21.55 -6.91 -21.33
N ALA A 180 20.24 -7.16 -21.35
CA ALA A 180 19.68 -8.47 -21.64
C ALA A 180 19.64 -8.77 -23.16
N ALA A 181 19.63 -7.76 -24.03
CA ALA A 181 19.49 -7.88 -25.48
C ALA A 181 20.66 -8.69 -26.10
N PRO A 182 20.41 -9.33 -27.25
CA PRO A 182 20.97 -10.64 -27.52
C PRO A 182 22.42 -10.62 -27.99
N ARG A 183 23.30 -11.17 -27.15
CA ARG A 183 24.36 -12.11 -27.60
C ARG A 183 23.78 -13.52 -27.78
N GLY A 184 22.64 -13.66 -28.47
CA GLY A 184 21.99 -14.95 -28.77
C GLY A 184 21.36 -15.69 -27.58
N ARG A 185 21.08 -15.03 -26.44
CA ARG A 185 20.65 -15.71 -25.21
C ARG A 185 19.12 -15.76 -25.06
N PRO A 186 18.50 -16.95 -24.97
CA PRO A 186 17.05 -17.13 -24.79
C PRO A 186 16.49 -16.62 -23.44
N GLN A 187 17.32 -16.04 -22.57
CA GLN A 187 16.92 -15.42 -21.31
C GLN A 187 16.32 -14.02 -21.53
N ALA A 188 16.79 -13.29 -22.55
CA ALA A 188 16.33 -11.95 -22.88
C ALA A 188 14.85 -11.90 -23.28
N ALA A 189 14.46 -12.81 -24.19
CA ALA A 189 13.09 -12.93 -24.68
C ALA A 189 12.11 -13.29 -23.55
N VAL A 190 12.57 -14.05 -22.55
CA VAL A 190 11.74 -14.37 -21.39
C VAL A 190 11.55 -13.15 -20.50
N VAL A 191 12.63 -12.41 -20.20
CA VAL A 191 12.54 -11.16 -19.42
C VAL A 191 11.57 -10.18 -20.08
N ALA A 192 11.70 -9.97 -21.40
CA ALA A 192 10.79 -9.13 -22.17
C ALA A 192 9.35 -9.63 -22.13
N ALA A 193 9.12 -10.94 -22.24
CA ALA A 193 7.78 -11.53 -22.14
C ALA A 193 7.15 -11.35 -20.74
N LEU A 194 7.95 -11.46 -19.66
CA LEU A 194 7.46 -11.22 -18.30
C LEU A 194 7.13 -9.75 -18.06
N ILE A 195 7.94 -8.83 -18.59
CA ILE A 195 7.64 -7.39 -18.55
C ILE A 195 6.36 -7.09 -19.35
N GLY A 196 6.23 -7.66 -20.56
CA GLY A 196 5.02 -7.51 -21.37
C GLY A 196 3.76 -8.04 -20.68
N LEU A 197 3.87 -9.18 -19.99
CA LEU A 197 2.79 -9.72 -19.18
C LEU A 197 2.44 -8.82 -17.98
N ALA A 198 3.45 -8.26 -17.31
CA ALA A 198 3.24 -7.31 -16.22
C ALA A 198 2.59 -6.00 -16.71
N LEU A 199 2.98 -5.49 -17.89
CA LEU A 199 2.32 -4.34 -18.53
C LEU A 199 0.86 -4.63 -18.86
N LEU A 200 0.57 -5.83 -19.39
CA LEU A 200 -0.80 -6.27 -19.66
C LEU A 200 -1.64 -6.31 -18.38
N ALA A 201 -1.10 -6.87 -17.29
CA ALA A 201 -1.77 -6.89 -15.98
C ALA A 201 -1.87 -5.50 -15.31
N SER A 202 -1.13 -4.51 -15.83
CA SER A 202 -1.03 -3.14 -15.29
C SER A 202 -1.76 -2.12 -16.16
N TYR A 203 -2.53 -2.55 -17.15
CA TYR A 203 -3.19 -1.65 -18.08
C TYR A 203 -4.05 -0.55 -17.40
N PRO A 204 -4.83 -0.84 -16.33
CA PRO A 204 -5.58 0.20 -15.61
C PRO A 204 -4.72 1.31 -14.99
N LEU A 205 -3.42 1.08 -14.79
CA LEU A 205 -2.52 2.08 -14.21
C LEU A 205 -2.15 3.20 -15.20
N PHE A 206 -2.40 3.02 -16.51
CA PHE A 206 -2.04 3.97 -17.56
C PHE A 206 -3.08 5.08 -17.79
N THR A 207 -3.88 5.38 -16.77
CA THR A 207 -4.74 6.57 -16.71
C THR A 207 -4.02 7.70 -15.94
N ASP A 208 -4.60 8.90 -15.93
CA ASP A 208 -4.18 10.05 -15.14
C ASP A 208 -4.89 10.13 -13.76
N PHE A 209 -5.77 9.18 -13.46
CA PHE A 209 -6.55 9.09 -12.21
C PHE A 209 -6.38 7.74 -11.49
N LEU A 210 -7.04 7.55 -10.34
CA LEU A 210 -7.23 6.24 -9.71
C LEU A 210 -8.69 5.82 -9.77
N THR A 211 -8.92 4.51 -9.84
CA THR A 211 -10.25 3.93 -9.59
C THR A 211 -10.44 3.77 -8.08
N VAL A 212 -11.70 3.73 -7.63
CA VAL A 212 -12.00 3.48 -6.21
C VAL A 212 -11.74 2.00 -5.90
N GLY A 213 -10.93 1.73 -4.87
CA GLY A 213 -10.75 0.40 -4.30
C GLY A 213 -11.08 0.40 -2.80
N MET A 214 -11.54 -0.74 -2.26
CA MET A 214 -12.11 -0.81 -0.90
C MET A 214 -11.15 -0.40 0.22
N ASP A 215 -9.92 -0.94 0.21
CA ASP A 215 -8.88 -0.65 1.22
C ASP A 215 -7.90 0.43 0.74
N GLN A 216 -8.15 1.03 -0.43
CA GLN A 216 -7.19 1.91 -1.11
C GLN A 216 -6.87 3.14 -0.27
N GLU A 217 -7.90 3.81 0.25
CA GLU A 217 -7.75 5.02 1.07
C GLU A 217 -6.86 4.77 2.30
N PHE A 218 -7.08 3.66 3.00
CA PHE A 218 -6.26 3.25 4.14
C PHE A 218 -4.79 3.10 3.77
N HIS A 219 -4.48 2.44 2.65
CA HIS A 219 -3.10 2.26 2.24
C HIS A 219 -2.44 3.54 1.72
N LEU A 220 -3.17 4.43 1.05
CA LEU A 220 -2.67 5.76 0.66
C LEU A 220 -2.32 6.60 1.88
N ARG A 221 -3.17 6.62 2.92
CA ARG A 221 -2.88 7.28 4.19
C ARG A 221 -1.66 6.72 4.90
N ARG A 222 -1.42 5.41 4.81
CA ARG A 222 -0.21 4.80 5.37
C ARG A 222 1.05 5.25 4.64
N ILE A 223 1.00 5.41 3.32
CA ILE A 223 2.13 5.92 2.54
C ILE A 223 2.42 7.39 2.91
N GLU A 224 1.40 8.24 2.95
CA GLU A 224 1.56 9.66 3.34
C GLU A 224 1.98 9.81 4.80
N GLY A 225 1.42 8.98 5.67
CA GLY A 225 1.80 8.87 7.08
C GLY A 225 3.26 8.47 7.30
N LEU A 226 3.72 7.49 6.53
CA LEU A 226 5.12 7.06 6.53
C LEU A 226 6.03 8.14 5.96
N PHE A 227 5.61 8.83 4.90
CA PHE A 227 6.31 9.98 4.34
C PHE A 227 6.50 11.09 5.38
N GLY A 228 5.43 11.51 6.07
CA GLY A 228 5.50 12.51 7.14
C GLY A 228 6.36 12.07 8.34
N ALA A 229 6.29 10.79 8.71
CA ALA A 229 7.16 10.23 9.75
C ALA A 229 8.64 10.32 9.37
N LEU A 230 8.98 10.04 8.10
CA LEU A 230 10.36 10.14 7.62
C LEU A 230 10.85 11.59 7.52
N GLN A 231 10.00 12.52 7.10
CA GLN A 231 10.32 13.96 7.10
C GLN A 231 10.58 14.49 8.51
N SER A 232 9.86 13.99 9.52
CA SER A 232 10.08 14.34 10.93
C SER A 232 11.25 13.59 11.59
N GLY A 233 12.00 12.78 10.84
CA GLY A 233 13.17 12.07 11.32
C GLY A 233 12.89 10.76 12.08
N GLN A 234 11.66 10.24 12.05
CA GLN A 234 11.35 8.93 12.63
C GLN A 234 11.86 7.79 11.75
N TRP A 235 12.79 7.00 12.27
CA TRP A 235 13.24 5.75 11.65
C TRP A 235 13.56 4.68 12.69
N PRO A 236 12.95 3.48 12.62
CA PRO A 236 11.78 3.12 11.80
C PRO A 236 10.56 3.96 12.19
N ALA A 237 9.66 4.22 11.24
CA ALA A 237 8.41 4.92 11.52
C ALA A 237 7.50 4.01 12.35
N ARG A 238 6.98 4.50 13.47
CA ARG A 238 6.12 3.73 14.38
C ARG A 238 4.73 4.34 14.49
N ILE A 239 4.69 5.66 14.59
CA ILE A 239 3.46 6.43 14.61
C ILE A 239 3.41 7.24 13.31
N SER A 240 2.37 7.02 12.53
CA SER A 240 2.05 7.85 11.38
C SER A 240 1.72 9.26 11.84
N THR A 241 2.31 10.28 11.24
CA THR A 241 2.25 11.66 11.75
C THR A 241 1.13 12.51 11.17
N GLN A 242 0.37 12.02 10.19
CA GLN A 242 -0.65 12.81 9.48
C GLN A 242 -2.09 12.43 9.83
N HIS A 243 -2.33 11.28 10.47
CA HIS A 243 -3.69 10.86 10.83
C HIS A 243 -4.29 11.75 11.93
N PHE A 244 -5.61 11.97 11.87
CA PHE A 244 -6.39 12.76 12.84
C PHE A 244 -5.91 14.21 13.02
N GLY A 245 -5.58 14.91 11.93
CA GLY A 245 -5.02 16.29 12.00
C GLY A 245 -3.64 16.30 12.64
N GLY A 246 -2.84 15.28 12.32
CA GLY A 246 -1.49 15.10 12.83
C GLY A 246 -1.35 14.69 14.29
N LYS A 247 -2.41 14.19 14.94
CA LYS A 247 -2.36 13.60 16.30
C LYS A 247 -1.70 12.21 16.30
N GLY A 248 -1.74 11.55 15.15
CA GLY A 248 -0.98 10.37 14.83
C GLY A 248 -1.67 9.04 15.12
N TYR A 249 -1.19 7.99 14.45
CA TYR A 249 -1.83 6.67 14.41
C TYR A 249 -0.80 5.54 14.36
N ALA A 250 -0.99 4.48 15.17
CA ALA A 250 0.04 3.46 15.41
C ALA A 250 0.10 2.33 14.34
N THR A 251 -0.14 2.65 13.07
CA THR A 251 -0.10 1.66 11.98
C THR A 251 1.26 1.01 11.82
N GLY A 252 2.36 1.75 11.97
CA GLY A 252 3.72 1.23 11.81
C GLY A 252 4.16 0.25 12.90
N VAL A 253 3.40 0.16 14.00
CA VAL A 253 3.56 -0.88 15.03
C VAL A 253 2.65 -2.08 14.74
N MET A 254 1.42 -1.84 14.31
CA MET A 254 0.38 -2.86 14.18
C MET A 254 0.31 -3.55 12.82
N TYR A 255 0.85 -2.94 11.76
CA TYR A 255 0.79 -3.44 10.39
C TYR A 255 2.17 -3.32 9.70
N PRO A 256 2.68 -4.36 9.01
CA PRO A 256 3.94 -4.29 8.29
C PRO A 256 4.02 -3.18 7.23
N GLU A 257 5.13 -2.44 7.21
CA GLU A 257 5.33 -1.28 6.31
C GLU A 257 6.58 -1.41 5.41
N LEU A 258 7.32 -2.53 5.44
CA LEU A 258 8.58 -2.68 4.71
C LEU A 258 8.47 -2.30 3.23
N PHE A 259 7.43 -2.77 2.56
CA PHE A 259 7.21 -2.49 1.14
C PHE A 259 6.65 -1.08 0.88
N LEU A 260 6.09 -0.41 1.89
CA LEU A 260 5.61 0.98 1.79
C LEU A 260 6.76 2.00 1.87
N TYR A 261 7.94 1.59 2.34
CA TYR A 261 9.14 2.42 2.21
C TYR A 261 9.51 2.71 0.74
N PHE A 262 9.13 1.85 -0.20
CA PHE A 262 9.34 2.12 -1.63
C PHE A 262 8.54 3.34 -2.13
N PRO A 263 7.19 3.37 -2.05
CA PRO A 263 6.44 4.56 -2.43
C PRO A 263 6.76 5.77 -1.53
N ALA A 264 7.01 5.60 -0.22
CA ALA A 264 7.41 6.72 0.63
C ALA A 264 8.76 7.34 0.20
N ALA A 265 9.71 6.53 -0.28
CA ALA A 265 10.95 7.05 -0.86
C ALA A 265 10.71 7.80 -2.19
N LEU A 266 9.73 7.38 -2.99
CA LEU A 266 9.31 8.14 -4.17
C LEU A 266 8.69 9.49 -3.77
N ARG A 267 7.87 9.52 -2.71
CA ARG A 267 7.32 10.76 -2.13
C ARG A 267 8.42 11.71 -1.66
N LEU A 268 9.43 11.20 -0.95
CA LEU A 268 10.61 11.98 -0.57
C LEU A 268 11.41 12.50 -1.77
N ALA A 269 11.31 11.86 -2.94
CA ALA A 269 11.90 12.32 -4.20
C ALA A 269 11.00 13.28 -4.99
N GLY A 270 9.88 13.73 -4.40
CA GLY A 270 8.92 14.67 -4.99
C GLY A 270 7.90 14.02 -5.93
N ALA A 271 7.78 12.69 -5.95
CA ALA A 271 6.72 12.02 -6.70
C ALA A 271 5.35 12.33 -6.08
N SER A 272 4.29 12.37 -6.88
CA SER A 272 2.93 12.39 -6.36
C SER A 272 2.58 11.07 -5.67
N ILE A 273 1.57 11.12 -4.80
CA ILE A 273 0.99 9.91 -4.20
C ILE A 273 0.40 8.97 -5.27
N LEU A 274 -0.21 9.55 -6.30
CA LEU A 274 -0.74 8.84 -7.46
C LEU A 274 0.34 7.99 -8.14
N PHE A 275 1.47 8.63 -8.50
CA PHE A 275 2.57 7.94 -9.16
C PHE A 275 3.21 6.90 -8.24
N SER A 276 3.39 7.24 -6.97
CA SER A 276 3.99 6.34 -5.96
C SER A 276 3.16 5.07 -5.79
N TRP A 277 1.83 5.19 -5.73
CA TRP A 277 0.88 4.07 -5.70
C TRP A 277 0.97 3.21 -6.96
N LYS A 278 0.87 3.82 -8.14
CA LYS A 278 0.95 3.12 -9.44
C LYS A 278 2.29 2.39 -9.60
N ALA A 279 3.39 3.02 -9.21
CA ALA A 279 4.72 2.42 -9.24
C ALA A 279 4.80 1.19 -8.33
N LEU A 280 4.21 1.24 -7.13
CA LEU A 280 4.13 0.09 -6.23
C LEU A 280 3.32 -1.06 -6.86
N LEU A 281 2.11 -0.79 -7.38
CA LEU A 281 1.28 -1.83 -8.00
C LEU A 281 1.97 -2.48 -9.20
N PHE A 282 2.65 -1.68 -10.04
CA PHE A 282 3.46 -2.20 -11.15
C PHE A 282 4.63 -3.08 -10.65
N ALA A 283 5.33 -2.65 -9.59
CA ALA A 283 6.41 -3.42 -8.99
C ALA A 283 5.91 -4.77 -8.42
N ILE A 284 4.71 -4.81 -7.84
CA ILE A 284 4.07 -6.04 -7.35
C ILE A 284 3.75 -6.99 -8.52
N ASN A 285 3.21 -6.48 -9.62
CA ASN A 285 2.96 -7.25 -10.84
C ASN A 285 4.26 -7.83 -11.41
N LEU A 286 5.32 -7.02 -11.48
CA LEU A 286 6.63 -7.47 -11.93
C LEU A 286 7.20 -8.56 -11.00
N GLY A 287 7.23 -8.31 -9.69
CA GLY A 287 7.69 -9.26 -8.68
C GLY A 287 6.94 -10.59 -8.75
N THR A 288 5.62 -10.54 -8.92
CA THR A 288 4.78 -11.73 -9.07
C THR A 288 5.13 -12.52 -10.32
N ALA A 289 5.25 -11.86 -11.49
CA ALA A 289 5.56 -12.52 -12.75
C ALA A 289 6.92 -13.24 -12.69
N PHE A 290 7.94 -12.58 -12.14
CA PHE A 290 9.27 -13.15 -11.98
C PHE A 290 9.30 -14.28 -10.94
N SER A 291 8.61 -14.12 -9.81
CA SER A 291 8.50 -15.13 -8.75
C SER A 291 7.84 -16.41 -9.28
N ALA A 292 6.67 -16.30 -9.93
CA ALA A 292 5.96 -17.42 -10.52
C ALA A 292 6.78 -18.11 -11.62
N TYR A 293 7.39 -17.33 -12.52
CA TYR A 293 8.27 -17.86 -13.56
C TYR A 293 9.46 -18.64 -12.98
N PHE A 294 10.14 -18.05 -12.01
CA PHE A 294 11.30 -18.64 -11.36
C PHE A 294 10.94 -19.98 -10.72
N CYS A 295 9.85 -20.02 -9.95
CA CYS A 295 9.40 -21.22 -9.24
C CYS A 295 8.94 -22.31 -10.20
N GLY A 296 8.07 -21.99 -11.16
CA GLY A 296 7.61 -22.94 -12.17
C GLY A 296 8.76 -23.51 -13.01
N ARG A 297 9.71 -22.66 -13.41
CA ARG A 297 10.91 -23.11 -14.15
C ARG A 297 11.79 -24.01 -13.30
N ARG A 298 12.02 -23.68 -12.03
CA ARG A 298 12.90 -24.45 -11.12
C ARG A 298 12.29 -25.82 -10.79
N LEU A 299 10.99 -25.87 -10.51
CA LEU A 299 10.29 -27.12 -10.19
C LEU A 299 10.25 -28.09 -11.37
N MET A 300 10.09 -27.56 -12.58
CA MET A 300 9.82 -28.35 -13.78
C MET A 300 11.02 -28.43 -14.75
N ASN A 301 12.12 -27.76 -14.44
CA ASN A 301 13.29 -27.57 -15.31
C ASN A 301 12.94 -27.13 -16.76
N SER A 302 11.92 -26.28 -16.91
CA SER A 302 11.36 -25.92 -18.22
C SER A 302 11.00 -24.43 -18.28
N ARG A 303 11.48 -23.73 -19.33
CA ARG A 303 11.13 -22.32 -19.55
C ARG A 303 9.66 -22.12 -19.87
N ALA A 304 9.07 -23.05 -20.62
CA ALA A 304 7.63 -23.02 -20.92
C ALA A 304 6.81 -23.24 -19.64
N ALA A 305 7.24 -24.12 -18.76
CA ALA A 305 6.57 -24.34 -17.48
C ALA A 305 6.61 -23.09 -16.58
N GLY A 306 7.75 -22.41 -16.52
CA GLY A 306 7.85 -21.11 -15.84
C GLY A 306 6.91 -20.07 -16.46
N MET A 307 6.85 -19.98 -17.80
CA MET A 307 5.94 -19.04 -18.46
C MET A 307 4.46 -19.36 -18.20
N ALA A 308 4.08 -20.64 -18.23
CA ALA A 308 2.72 -21.07 -17.91
C ALA A 308 2.32 -20.68 -16.47
N ALA A 309 3.22 -20.89 -15.50
CA ALA A 309 3.00 -20.44 -14.12
C ALA A 309 2.81 -18.92 -14.03
N ALA A 310 3.66 -18.14 -14.72
CA ALA A 310 3.56 -16.68 -14.71
C ALA A 310 2.25 -16.17 -15.34
N ILE A 311 1.83 -16.74 -16.48
CA ILE A 311 0.58 -16.38 -17.16
C ILE A 311 -0.63 -16.61 -16.26
N VAL A 312 -0.78 -17.85 -15.75
CA VAL A 312 -1.96 -18.23 -14.97
C VAL A 312 -2.01 -17.51 -13.63
N TYR A 313 -0.86 -17.28 -13.00
CA TYR A 313 -0.83 -16.63 -11.69
C TYR A 313 -1.00 -15.11 -11.75
N LEU A 314 -0.28 -14.44 -12.67
CA LEU A 314 -0.31 -12.99 -12.75
C LEU A 314 -1.69 -12.47 -13.18
N LEU A 315 -2.34 -13.18 -14.12
CA LEU A 315 -3.65 -12.85 -14.66
C LEU A 315 -4.81 -13.56 -13.93
N SER A 316 -4.55 -14.17 -12.77
CA SER A 316 -5.62 -14.78 -11.96
C SER A 316 -6.63 -13.69 -11.54
N PRO A 317 -7.93 -13.82 -11.85
CA PRO A 317 -8.91 -12.78 -11.55
C PRO A 317 -8.99 -12.44 -10.07
N TYR A 318 -8.93 -13.43 -9.18
CA TYR A 318 -8.88 -13.21 -7.73
C TYR A 318 -7.72 -12.31 -7.31
N ARG A 319 -6.51 -12.56 -7.85
CA ARG A 319 -5.35 -11.70 -7.59
C ARG A 319 -5.55 -10.27 -8.10
N LEU A 320 -6.13 -10.12 -9.28
CA LEU A 320 -6.37 -8.81 -9.88
C LEU A 320 -7.49 -8.06 -9.14
N CYS A 321 -8.49 -8.78 -8.62
CA CYS A 321 -9.51 -8.27 -7.72
C CYS A 321 -8.87 -7.73 -6.43
N ASP A 322 -7.96 -8.49 -5.81
CA ASP A 322 -7.18 -8.04 -4.66
C ASP A 322 -6.36 -6.77 -4.96
N LEU A 323 -5.77 -6.70 -6.16
CA LEU A 323 -4.93 -5.58 -6.58
C LEU A 323 -5.74 -4.29 -6.83
N TYR A 324 -6.89 -4.39 -7.49
CA TYR A 324 -7.60 -3.23 -8.04
C TYR A 324 -8.95 -2.93 -7.40
N ILE A 325 -9.76 -3.95 -7.12
CA ILE A 325 -11.14 -3.77 -6.63
C ILE A 325 -11.11 -3.68 -5.10
N ARG A 326 -10.51 -4.69 -4.46
CA ARG A 326 -10.30 -4.67 -3.01
C ARG A 326 -9.24 -3.67 -2.61
N ALA A 327 -8.23 -3.47 -3.46
CA ALA A 327 -7.00 -2.76 -3.12
C ALA A 327 -6.37 -3.28 -1.81
N ALA A 328 -6.51 -4.58 -1.53
CA ALA A 328 -6.00 -5.28 -0.35
C ALA A 328 -4.48 -5.47 -0.48
N LEU A 329 -3.74 -4.37 -0.32
CA LEU A 329 -2.33 -4.26 -0.70
C LEU A 329 -1.44 -5.28 0.02
N GLY A 330 -1.71 -5.51 1.31
CA GLY A 330 -0.97 -6.50 2.09
C GLY A 330 -1.11 -7.91 1.51
N GLU A 331 -2.34 -8.31 1.17
CA GLU A 331 -2.63 -9.64 0.63
C GLU A 331 -1.97 -9.83 -0.74
N VAL A 332 -2.09 -8.87 -1.66
CA VAL A 332 -1.48 -8.98 -3.00
C VAL A 332 0.05 -8.94 -2.98
N LEU A 333 0.66 -8.21 -2.04
CA LEU A 333 2.11 -8.28 -1.77
C LEU A 333 2.50 -9.69 -1.30
N ALA A 334 1.77 -10.27 -0.36
CA ALA A 334 2.02 -11.63 0.13
C ALA A 334 1.89 -12.66 -1.00
N MET A 335 0.89 -12.49 -1.88
CA MET A 335 0.70 -13.33 -3.08
C MET A 335 1.94 -13.35 -3.98
N ALA A 336 2.68 -12.25 -4.12
CA ALA A 336 3.92 -12.25 -4.92
C ALA A 336 4.97 -13.26 -4.42
N PHE A 337 4.92 -13.65 -3.13
CA PHE A 337 5.83 -14.60 -2.49
C PHE A 337 5.26 -16.03 -2.37
N LEU A 338 3.96 -16.24 -2.57
CA LEU A 338 3.35 -17.58 -2.49
C LEU A 338 3.94 -18.61 -3.48
N PRO A 339 4.28 -18.26 -4.74
CA PRO A 339 4.97 -19.22 -5.61
C PRO A 339 6.31 -19.69 -5.02
N LEU A 340 7.04 -18.79 -4.36
CA LEU A 340 8.32 -19.09 -3.71
C LEU A 340 8.14 -19.94 -2.46
N LEU A 341 7.06 -19.71 -1.70
CA LEU A 341 6.63 -20.58 -0.61
C LEU A 341 6.40 -22.01 -1.12
N LEU A 342 5.60 -22.20 -2.17
CA LEU A 342 5.32 -23.54 -2.71
C LEU A 342 6.58 -24.24 -3.23
N TYR A 343 7.45 -23.51 -3.93
CA TYR A 343 8.75 -24.04 -4.37
C TYR A 343 9.59 -24.50 -3.16
N SER A 344 9.72 -23.66 -2.14
CA SER A 344 10.58 -23.94 -0.99
C SER A 344 10.03 -25.08 -0.12
N LEU A 345 8.71 -25.14 0.12
CA LEU A 345 8.06 -26.26 0.79
C LEU A 345 8.30 -27.57 0.04
N TRP A 346 8.14 -27.59 -1.29
CA TRP A 346 8.43 -28.77 -2.08
C TRP A 346 9.88 -29.23 -1.93
N GLN A 347 10.84 -28.31 -2.00
CA GLN A 347 12.25 -28.64 -1.84
C GLN A 347 12.56 -29.21 -0.45
N LEU A 348 11.98 -28.63 0.60
CA LEU A 348 12.28 -29.03 1.98
C LEU A 348 11.58 -30.33 2.39
N LEU A 349 10.43 -30.65 1.81
CA LEU A 349 9.68 -31.87 2.11
C LEU A 349 10.04 -33.03 1.17
N ALA A 350 10.22 -32.77 -0.12
CA ALA A 350 10.44 -33.81 -1.13
C ALA A 350 11.76 -33.66 -1.91
N GLY A 351 12.22 -32.44 -2.15
CA GLY A 351 13.41 -32.13 -2.96
C GLY A 351 14.70 -31.97 -2.15
N ASP A 352 15.51 -30.97 -2.54
CA ASP A 352 16.79 -30.62 -1.92
C ASP A 352 16.60 -29.70 -0.70
N ALA A 353 16.86 -30.24 0.50
CA ALA A 353 16.77 -29.51 1.77
C ALA A 353 17.76 -28.32 1.87
N GLY A 354 18.82 -28.30 1.05
CA GLY A 354 19.76 -27.18 0.95
C GLY A 354 19.14 -25.89 0.42
N GLN A 355 17.94 -25.95 -0.16
CA GLN A 355 17.20 -24.80 -0.69
C GLN A 355 16.42 -24.02 0.38
N TRP A 356 16.61 -24.31 1.68
CA TRP A 356 15.96 -23.62 2.80
C TRP A 356 16.09 -22.09 2.82
N PRO A 357 17.13 -21.44 2.25
CA PRO A 357 17.17 -19.98 2.18
C PRO A 357 15.99 -19.37 1.41
N TRP A 358 15.41 -20.09 0.43
CA TRP A 358 14.23 -19.62 -0.29
C TRP A 358 12.97 -19.60 0.59
N LEU A 359 12.87 -20.50 1.57
CA LEU A 359 11.76 -20.48 2.53
C LEU A 359 11.86 -19.24 3.43
N VAL A 360 13.08 -18.85 3.85
CA VAL A 360 13.29 -17.62 4.63
C VAL A 360 12.84 -16.39 3.85
N LEU A 361 13.20 -16.30 2.56
CA LEU A 361 12.76 -15.20 1.70
C LEU A 361 11.24 -15.18 1.51
N ALA A 362 10.62 -16.34 1.27
CA ALA A 362 9.17 -16.45 1.11
C ALA A 362 8.43 -16.04 2.38
N CYS A 363 8.78 -16.63 3.52
CA CYS A 363 8.13 -16.34 4.80
C CYS A 363 8.38 -14.90 5.26
N THR A 364 9.60 -14.37 5.08
CA THR A 364 9.89 -12.95 5.39
C THR A 364 9.09 -12.01 4.49
N GLY A 365 9.01 -12.30 3.19
CA GLY A 365 8.21 -11.51 2.25
C GLY A 365 6.73 -11.49 2.63
N ILE A 366 6.15 -12.66 2.93
CA ILE A 366 4.75 -12.78 3.38
C ILE A 366 4.54 -12.05 4.71
N PHE A 367 5.42 -12.27 5.69
CA PHE A 367 5.36 -11.61 7.00
C PHE A 367 5.42 -10.10 6.92
N GLN A 368 6.29 -9.57 6.06
CA GLN A 368 6.43 -8.13 5.84
C GLN A 368 5.36 -7.53 4.91
N SER A 369 4.41 -8.35 4.45
CA SER A 369 3.30 -7.93 3.60
C SER A 369 1.98 -7.92 4.37
N HIS A 370 1.64 -9.04 5.03
CA HIS A 370 0.33 -9.23 5.63
C HIS A 370 0.35 -10.27 6.75
N ILE A 371 -0.02 -9.86 7.96
CA ILE A 371 -0.02 -10.73 9.15
C ILE A 371 -1.01 -11.88 8.96
N LEU A 372 -2.21 -11.62 8.43
CA LEU A 372 -3.22 -12.66 8.24
C LEU A 372 -2.77 -13.71 7.21
N THR A 373 -2.21 -13.31 6.07
CA THR A 373 -1.65 -14.28 5.10
C THR A 373 -0.46 -15.04 5.68
N THR A 374 0.26 -14.49 6.66
CA THR A 374 1.33 -15.20 7.38
C THR A 374 0.77 -16.33 8.23
N GLU A 375 -0.28 -16.07 9.01
CA GLU A 375 -0.95 -17.09 9.80
C GLU A 375 -1.49 -18.21 8.91
N MET A 376 -2.19 -17.85 7.84
CA MET A 376 -2.68 -18.82 6.84
C MET A 376 -1.53 -19.62 6.20
N THR A 377 -0.39 -18.97 5.94
CA THR A 377 0.81 -19.62 5.41
C THR A 377 1.38 -20.63 6.41
N ALA A 378 1.39 -20.31 7.71
CA ALA A 378 1.83 -21.24 8.74
C ALA A 378 0.94 -22.49 8.78
N VAL A 379 -0.40 -22.31 8.77
CA VAL A 379 -1.36 -23.42 8.70
C VAL A 379 -1.14 -24.26 7.43
N PHE A 380 -1.05 -23.62 6.26
CA PHE A 380 -0.81 -24.29 4.98
C PHE A 380 0.50 -25.08 4.97
N ALA A 381 1.59 -24.51 5.51
CA ALA A 381 2.89 -25.17 5.63
C ALA A 381 2.84 -26.38 6.56
N VAL A 382 2.12 -26.30 7.69
CA VAL A 382 1.89 -27.43 8.60
C VAL A 382 1.11 -28.54 7.90
N LEU A 383 0.03 -28.23 7.19
CA LEU A 383 -0.73 -29.22 6.42
C LEU A 383 0.13 -29.92 5.36
N CYS A 384 0.98 -29.16 4.66
CA CYS A 384 1.95 -29.73 3.73
C CYS A 384 2.97 -30.65 4.42
N ALA A 385 3.47 -30.26 5.60
CA ALA A 385 4.40 -31.06 6.39
C ALA A 385 3.75 -32.36 6.91
N LEU A 386 2.48 -32.31 7.32
CA LEU A 386 1.68 -33.48 7.71
C LEU A 386 1.41 -34.42 6.53
N ALA A 387 1.14 -33.88 5.34
CA ALA A 387 1.04 -34.70 4.13
C ALA A 387 2.38 -35.39 3.75
N ALA A 388 3.49 -34.92 4.31
CA ALA A 388 4.84 -35.42 4.08
C ALA A 388 5.54 -35.90 5.37
N LEU A 389 4.82 -36.50 6.33
CA LEU A 389 5.38 -37.00 7.60
C LEU A 389 6.70 -37.79 7.48
N PRO A 390 6.90 -38.69 6.49
CA PRO A 390 8.18 -39.40 6.32
C PRO A 390 9.38 -38.49 6.00
N ALA A 391 9.13 -37.25 5.55
CA ALA A 391 10.18 -36.25 5.38
C ALA A 391 10.66 -35.68 6.73
N LEU A 392 9.75 -35.56 7.70
CA LEU A 392 10.03 -35.00 9.02
C LEU A 392 10.84 -35.95 9.91
N THR A 393 10.95 -37.24 9.57
CA THR A 393 11.85 -38.16 10.28
C THR A 393 13.32 -37.98 9.90
N LYS A 394 13.62 -37.21 8.83
CA LYS A 394 14.98 -37.00 8.33
C LYS A 394 15.65 -35.82 9.03
N PRO A 395 16.75 -36.02 9.79
CA PRO A 395 17.39 -34.94 10.56
C PRO A 395 17.82 -33.74 9.71
N ALA A 396 18.30 -33.99 8.48
CA ALA A 396 18.70 -32.92 7.56
C ALA A 396 17.53 -32.00 7.16
N ARG A 397 16.32 -32.55 7.00
CA ARG A 397 15.11 -31.79 6.64
C ARG A 397 14.58 -31.01 7.84
N LEU A 398 14.54 -31.62 9.03
CA LEU A 398 14.19 -30.92 10.27
C LEU A 398 15.17 -29.77 10.56
N ALA A 399 16.47 -29.99 10.41
CA ALA A 399 17.47 -28.94 10.59
C ALA A 399 17.29 -27.80 9.57
N ALA A 400 16.92 -28.12 8.33
CA ALA A 400 16.65 -27.11 7.30
C ALA A 400 15.40 -26.28 7.63
N LEU A 401 14.31 -26.92 8.09
CA LEU A 401 13.09 -26.24 8.55
C LEU A 401 13.37 -25.36 9.78
N GLY A 402 14.09 -25.89 10.77
CA GLY A 402 14.48 -25.14 11.97
C GLY A 402 15.37 -23.93 11.66
N LYS A 403 16.33 -24.07 10.75
CA LYS A 403 17.14 -22.95 10.25
C LYS A 403 16.29 -21.89 9.57
N ALA A 404 15.35 -22.32 8.71
CA ALA A 404 14.47 -21.39 8.01
C ALA A 404 13.55 -20.64 8.98
N ALA A 405 12.92 -21.35 9.92
CA ALA A 405 12.07 -20.75 10.94
C ALA A 405 12.85 -19.77 11.83
N GLY A 406 13.98 -20.20 12.40
CA GLY A 406 14.81 -19.37 13.27
C GLY A 406 15.34 -18.12 12.55
N LEU A 407 15.85 -18.27 11.32
CA LEU A 407 16.34 -17.11 10.56
C LEU A 407 15.21 -16.16 10.16
N THR A 408 14.03 -16.68 9.83
CA THR A 408 12.85 -15.85 9.54
C THR A 408 12.48 -15.03 10.76
N VAL A 409 12.40 -15.63 11.96
CA VAL A 409 12.12 -14.88 13.19
C VAL A 409 13.16 -13.80 13.42
N LEU A 410 14.45 -14.14 13.39
CA LEU A 410 15.54 -13.19 13.67
C LEU A 410 15.56 -11.99 12.71
N VAL A 411 15.36 -12.21 11.41
CA VAL A 411 15.29 -11.15 10.40
C VAL A 411 14.07 -10.24 10.60
N ASN A 412 13.00 -10.74 11.22
CA ASN A 412 11.74 -10.02 11.38
C ASN A 412 11.50 -9.46 12.80
N LEU A 413 12.41 -9.67 13.76
CA LEU A 413 12.30 -9.14 15.13
C LEU A 413 12.04 -7.63 15.19
N TRP A 414 12.61 -6.85 14.27
CA TRP A 414 12.42 -5.40 14.19
C TRP A 414 10.95 -4.96 14.09
N PHE A 415 10.09 -5.79 13.49
CA PHE A 415 8.65 -5.57 13.41
C PHE A 415 7.90 -6.43 14.44
N LEU A 416 8.28 -7.71 14.56
CA LEU A 416 7.61 -8.69 15.41
C LEU A 416 7.58 -8.27 16.89
N VAL A 417 8.69 -7.71 17.40
CA VAL A 417 8.77 -7.31 18.81
C VAL A 417 7.83 -6.14 19.13
N PRO A 418 7.84 -5.01 18.40
CA PRO A 418 6.85 -3.93 18.57
C PRO A 418 5.40 -4.41 18.42
N PHE A 419 5.11 -5.18 17.37
CA PHE A 419 3.78 -5.74 17.13
C PHE A 419 3.29 -6.55 18.35
N LEU A 420 4.08 -7.54 18.79
CA LEU A 420 3.74 -8.36 19.95
C LEU A 420 3.66 -7.54 21.24
N THR A 421 4.46 -6.48 21.38
CA THR A 421 4.39 -5.59 22.56
C THR A 421 2.99 -4.98 22.67
N TYR A 422 2.45 -4.45 21.58
CA TYR A 422 1.13 -3.84 21.58
C TYR A 422 0.02 -4.90 21.67
N THR A 423 0.14 -6.02 20.96
CA THR A 423 -0.81 -7.13 21.03
C THR A 423 -0.92 -7.71 22.45
N LEU A 424 0.20 -7.90 23.15
CA LEU A 424 0.20 -8.44 24.52
C LEU A 424 -0.29 -7.44 25.56
N LYS A 425 -0.09 -6.14 25.34
CA LYS A 425 -0.64 -5.09 26.21
C LYS A 425 -2.15 -4.94 26.08
N GLY A 426 -2.70 -5.19 24.89
CA GLY A 426 -4.12 -5.01 24.61
C GLY A 426 -4.54 -3.53 24.67
N GLY A 427 -5.84 -3.29 24.84
CA GLY A 427 -6.41 -1.93 24.94
C GLY A 427 -6.54 -1.20 23.60
N PHE A 428 -6.74 -1.93 22.51
CA PHE A 428 -6.96 -1.39 21.16
C PHE A 428 -8.21 -2.00 20.54
N LYS A 429 -8.94 -1.23 19.73
CA LYS A 429 -10.26 -1.63 19.18
C LYS A 429 -10.24 -2.94 18.37
N ILE A 430 -9.15 -3.24 17.67
CA ILE A 430 -9.02 -4.42 16.79
C ILE A 430 -9.22 -5.76 17.51
N PHE A 431 -8.94 -5.85 18.82
CA PHE A 431 -8.95 -7.12 19.55
C PHE A 431 -10.34 -7.60 19.99
N GLY A 432 -11.42 -6.91 19.59
CA GLY A 432 -12.80 -7.20 20.02
C GLY A 432 -13.75 -7.81 18.97
N SER A 433 -13.32 -8.01 17.71
CA SER A 433 -14.22 -8.43 16.64
C SER A 433 -14.28 -9.96 16.46
N HIS A 434 -15.50 -10.52 16.42
CA HIS A 434 -15.79 -11.89 16.01
C HIS A 434 -16.43 -11.87 14.63
N VAL A 435 -16.02 -12.78 13.74
CA VAL A 435 -16.53 -12.89 12.37
C VAL A 435 -17.04 -14.30 12.14
N ASP A 436 -18.28 -14.42 11.66
CA ASP A 436 -18.87 -15.68 11.22
C ASP A 436 -18.29 -16.07 9.85
N LEU A 437 -17.42 -17.08 9.84
CA LEU A 437 -16.74 -17.51 8.63
C LEU A 437 -17.71 -18.13 7.62
N HIS A 438 -18.77 -18.79 8.07
CA HIS A 438 -19.69 -19.46 7.17
C HIS A 438 -20.46 -18.45 6.30
N GLN A 439 -20.90 -17.33 6.87
CA GLN A 439 -21.59 -16.26 6.14
C GLN A 439 -20.75 -15.63 5.01
N HIS A 440 -19.43 -15.78 5.09
CA HIS A 440 -18.45 -15.28 4.14
C HIS A 440 -17.84 -16.40 3.28
N SER A 441 -18.55 -17.52 3.11
CA SER A 441 -18.11 -18.61 2.24
C SER A 441 -18.63 -18.47 0.81
N LEU A 442 -17.99 -19.15 -0.15
CA LEU A 442 -18.30 -19.04 -1.57
C LEU A 442 -19.09 -20.23 -2.12
N TYR A 443 -19.99 -19.97 -3.06
CA TYR A 443 -20.58 -21.00 -3.90
C TYR A 443 -19.57 -21.45 -4.97
N PRO A 444 -19.50 -22.75 -5.32
CA PRO A 444 -18.57 -23.23 -6.36
C PRO A 444 -18.73 -22.53 -7.72
N ALA A 445 -19.96 -22.12 -8.06
CA ALA A 445 -20.23 -21.38 -9.29
C ALA A 445 -19.48 -20.03 -9.35
N GLN A 446 -19.28 -19.37 -8.21
CA GLN A 446 -18.55 -18.10 -8.11
C GLN A 446 -17.06 -18.28 -8.36
N MET A 447 -16.49 -19.38 -7.86
CA MET A 447 -15.05 -19.66 -7.92
C MET A 447 -14.50 -19.79 -9.35
N PHE A 448 -15.37 -20.03 -10.35
CA PHE A 448 -15.00 -20.21 -11.75
C PHE A 448 -15.75 -19.27 -12.71
N SER A 449 -16.40 -18.22 -12.19
CA SER A 449 -17.04 -17.20 -13.02
C SER A 449 -16.03 -16.54 -13.97
N THR A 450 -16.45 -16.25 -15.20
CA THR A 450 -15.58 -15.78 -16.30
C THR A 450 -15.87 -14.36 -16.74
N PHE A 451 -17.15 -14.00 -16.81
CA PHE A 451 -17.60 -12.67 -17.21
C PHE A 451 -18.29 -12.03 -16.03
N TRP A 452 -18.02 -10.75 -15.83
CA TRP A 452 -18.60 -10.00 -14.72
C TRP A 452 -18.77 -8.54 -15.11
N SER A 453 -19.91 -7.96 -14.71
CA SER A 453 -20.10 -6.52 -14.75
C SER A 453 -19.66 -5.97 -13.40
N ALA A 454 -18.54 -5.23 -13.37
CA ALA A 454 -18.10 -4.58 -12.16
C ALA A 454 -19.12 -3.48 -11.80
N ASP A 455 -20.02 -3.76 -10.85
CA ASP A 455 -20.66 -2.69 -10.11
C ASP A 455 -19.79 -2.41 -8.87
N PRO A 456 -19.05 -1.28 -8.85
CA PRO A 456 -18.19 -0.90 -7.73
C PRO A 456 -18.97 -0.58 -6.45
N GLY A 457 -20.31 -0.52 -6.50
CA GLY A 457 -21.16 -0.10 -5.38
C GLY A 457 -21.56 -1.20 -4.41
N LEU A 458 -21.05 -2.44 -4.53
CA LEU A 458 -21.51 -3.56 -3.71
C LEU A 458 -20.38 -4.15 -2.86
N TRP A 459 -20.49 -3.85 -1.57
CA TRP A 459 -19.41 -3.87 -0.58
C TRP A 459 -19.51 -5.04 0.42
N SER A 460 -20.41 -6.01 0.20
CA SER A 460 -20.60 -7.13 1.12
C SER A 460 -20.75 -8.47 0.38
N GLN A 461 -20.01 -9.48 0.82
CA GLN A 461 -20.35 -10.87 0.56
C GLN A 461 -21.07 -11.44 1.78
N SER A 462 -22.34 -11.79 1.61
CA SER A 462 -23.14 -12.54 2.56
C SER A 462 -23.91 -13.62 1.81
N LEU A 463 -23.90 -14.85 2.31
CA LEU A 463 -24.67 -15.94 1.71
C LEU A 463 -26.12 -15.55 1.41
N GLY A 464 -26.59 -15.86 0.19
CA GLY A 464 -28.00 -15.68 -0.21
C GLY A 464 -28.22 -14.99 -1.55
N SER A 465 -27.20 -14.35 -2.14
CA SER A 465 -27.26 -13.80 -3.50
C SER A 465 -26.00 -14.15 -4.29
N LEU A 466 -26.12 -14.19 -5.62
CA LEU A 466 -24.99 -14.19 -6.56
C LEU A 466 -25.01 -12.94 -7.45
N ASP A 467 -26.11 -12.19 -7.39
CA ASP A 467 -26.26 -10.97 -8.13
C ASP A 467 -25.46 -9.88 -7.43
N SER A 468 -24.68 -9.12 -8.21
CA SER A 468 -24.08 -7.88 -7.73
C SER A 468 -23.08 -8.06 -6.56
N GLU A 469 -22.32 -9.17 -6.52
CA GLU A 469 -21.27 -9.40 -5.51
C GLU A 469 -19.83 -9.10 -5.98
N MET A 470 -18.87 -9.00 -5.04
CA MET A 470 -17.45 -8.91 -5.40
C MET A 470 -16.97 -10.16 -6.16
N LEU A 471 -16.20 -9.94 -7.24
CA LEU A 471 -15.69 -11.01 -8.10
C LEU A 471 -14.56 -11.82 -7.45
N LEU A 472 -14.93 -12.85 -6.69
CA LEU A 472 -13.99 -13.79 -6.04
C LEU A 472 -13.85 -15.09 -6.83
N THR A 473 -13.23 -15.01 -8.02
CA THR A 473 -13.09 -16.12 -8.98
C THR A 473 -11.64 -16.40 -9.35
N LEU A 474 -11.31 -17.66 -9.66
CA LEU A 474 -10.06 -18.04 -10.32
C LEU A 474 -10.18 -18.08 -11.85
N GLY A 475 -11.38 -17.86 -12.40
CA GLY A 475 -11.68 -17.98 -13.83
C GLY A 475 -11.59 -19.42 -14.35
N LEU A 476 -11.53 -19.59 -15.67
CA LEU A 476 -11.50 -20.93 -16.31
C LEU A 476 -10.10 -21.53 -16.43
N ALA A 477 -9.03 -20.73 -16.24
CA ALA A 477 -7.66 -21.19 -16.40
C ALA A 477 -7.32 -22.42 -15.52
N PRO A 478 -7.77 -22.52 -14.25
CA PRO A 478 -7.62 -23.73 -13.44
C PRO A 478 -8.19 -24.99 -14.08
N LEU A 479 -9.40 -24.92 -14.65
CA LEU A 479 -10.07 -26.07 -15.27
C LEU A 479 -9.30 -26.55 -16.51
N VAL A 480 -8.83 -25.61 -17.33
CA VAL A 480 -7.97 -25.92 -18.49
C VAL A 480 -6.66 -26.55 -18.04
N CYS A 481 -6.03 -26.04 -16.97
CA CYS A 481 -4.80 -26.61 -16.42
C CYS A 481 -5.00 -28.06 -15.92
N LEU A 482 -6.12 -28.35 -15.25
CA LEU A 482 -6.47 -29.70 -14.81
C LEU A 482 -6.71 -30.64 -16.00
N GLY A 483 -7.45 -30.18 -17.02
CA GLY A 483 -7.67 -30.95 -18.24
C GLY A 483 -6.37 -31.29 -18.97
N LEU A 484 -5.47 -30.30 -19.12
CA LEU A 484 -4.15 -30.50 -19.73
C LEU A 484 -3.25 -31.42 -18.89
N LEU A 485 -3.31 -31.31 -17.56
CA LEU A 485 -2.57 -32.20 -16.65
C LEU A 485 -3.08 -33.65 -16.76
N ALA A 486 -4.40 -33.84 -16.80
CA ALA A 486 -5.04 -35.15 -16.94
C ALA A 486 -4.74 -35.79 -18.32
N ALA A 487 -4.88 -35.01 -19.39
CA ALA A 487 -4.46 -35.43 -20.74
C ALA A 487 -2.98 -35.81 -20.74
N GLY A 488 -2.15 -35.01 -20.09
CA GLY A 488 -0.74 -35.31 -19.86
C GLY A 488 -0.47 -36.63 -19.17
N TRP A 489 -1.21 -36.91 -18.10
CA TRP A 489 -1.09 -38.15 -17.33
C TRP A 489 -1.42 -39.39 -18.16
N TRP A 490 -2.40 -39.28 -19.06
CA TRP A 490 -2.82 -40.33 -19.99
C TRP A 490 -1.87 -40.49 -21.18
N LEU A 491 -1.34 -39.39 -21.73
CA LEU A 491 -0.42 -39.39 -22.87
C LEU A 491 1.01 -39.84 -22.49
N PHE A 492 1.37 -39.80 -21.21
CA PHE A 492 2.64 -40.35 -20.74
C PHE A 492 2.58 -41.87 -20.64
N ASP A 493 3.21 -42.53 -21.61
CA ASP A 493 3.38 -43.97 -21.64
C ASP A 493 4.02 -44.48 -20.32
N VAL A 494 3.37 -45.49 -19.73
CA VAL A 494 3.77 -46.15 -18.49
C VAL A 494 5.17 -46.77 -18.62
N GLN A 495 5.61 -47.07 -19.85
CA GLN A 495 6.91 -47.68 -20.13
C GLN A 495 8.08 -46.67 -20.25
N SER A 496 7.82 -45.35 -20.25
CA SER A 496 8.82 -44.30 -20.55
C SER A 496 9.64 -43.76 -19.36
N GLY A 497 9.61 -44.42 -18.20
CA GLY A 497 10.38 -44.02 -17.01
C GLY A 497 9.67 -43.00 -16.10
N PRO A 498 10.38 -42.41 -15.10
CA PRO A 498 9.77 -41.56 -14.08
C PRO A 498 9.19 -40.26 -14.69
N ARG A 499 7.95 -39.93 -14.33
CA ARG A 499 7.17 -38.76 -14.79
C ARG A 499 7.65 -37.46 -14.11
N PRO A 500 8.64 -36.74 -14.64
CA PRO A 500 9.26 -35.63 -13.93
C PRO A 500 8.34 -34.41 -14.02
N GLY A 501 7.92 -33.82 -12.91
CA GLY A 501 7.04 -32.65 -12.90
C GLY A 501 5.55 -32.96 -12.71
N LEU A 502 5.07 -34.14 -13.12
CA LEU A 502 3.65 -34.50 -12.98
C LEU A 502 3.26 -34.79 -11.52
N ARG A 503 4.15 -35.37 -10.71
CA ARG A 503 3.90 -35.58 -9.28
C ARG A 503 3.73 -34.26 -8.54
N GLN A 504 4.58 -33.28 -8.85
CA GLN A 504 4.46 -31.90 -8.36
C GLN A 504 3.09 -31.31 -8.74
N GLY A 505 2.69 -31.47 -10.01
CA GLY A 505 1.41 -30.98 -10.52
C GLY A 505 0.20 -31.60 -9.81
N VAL A 506 0.21 -32.92 -9.59
CA VAL A 506 -0.87 -33.62 -8.88
C VAL A 506 -0.94 -33.20 -7.41
N ALA A 507 0.20 -33.11 -6.71
CA ALA A 507 0.22 -32.64 -5.33
C ALA A 507 -0.30 -31.19 -5.21
N ALA A 508 0.08 -30.32 -6.15
CA ALA A 508 -0.44 -28.96 -6.23
C ALA A 508 -1.94 -28.92 -6.55
N ALA A 509 -2.45 -29.80 -7.43
CA ALA A 509 -3.87 -29.89 -7.73
C ALA A 509 -4.70 -30.33 -6.50
N VAL A 510 -4.18 -31.28 -5.71
CA VAL A 510 -4.82 -31.70 -4.45
C VAL A 510 -4.83 -30.55 -3.45
N ALA A 511 -3.70 -29.86 -3.26
CA ALA A 511 -3.62 -28.70 -2.37
C ALA A 511 -4.59 -27.59 -2.82
N ALA A 512 -4.67 -27.30 -4.14
CA ALA A 512 -5.62 -26.34 -4.69
C ALA A 512 -7.08 -26.74 -4.41
N GLY A 513 -7.41 -28.03 -4.58
CA GLY A 513 -8.74 -28.56 -4.26
C GLY A 513 -9.11 -28.42 -2.79
N LEU A 514 -8.17 -28.63 -1.87
CA LEU A 514 -8.38 -28.41 -0.44
C LEU A 514 -8.59 -26.92 -0.10
N CYS A 515 -7.84 -26.02 -0.75
CA CYS A 515 -8.05 -24.58 -0.59
C CYS A 515 -9.42 -24.13 -1.13
N LEU A 516 -9.83 -24.63 -2.29
CA LEU A 516 -11.16 -24.39 -2.84
C LEU A 516 -12.26 -24.94 -1.93
N TYR A 517 -12.07 -26.14 -1.39
CA TYR A 517 -13.01 -26.72 -0.42
C TYR A 517 -13.13 -25.81 0.80
N ALA A 518 -12.03 -25.33 1.38
CA ALA A 518 -12.02 -24.40 2.50
C ALA A 518 -12.68 -23.05 2.20
N ALA A 519 -12.59 -22.53 0.98
CA ALA A 519 -13.30 -21.31 0.58
C ALA A 519 -14.82 -21.52 0.43
N SER A 520 -15.28 -22.77 0.31
CA SER A 520 -16.65 -23.07 -0.09
C SER A 520 -17.63 -23.12 1.08
N VAL A 521 -18.91 -22.91 0.77
CA VAL A 521 -20.06 -23.15 1.68
C VAL A 521 -20.15 -24.58 2.22
N TYR A 522 -19.42 -25.54 1.63
CA TYR A 522 -19.41 -26.93 2.08
C TYR A 522 -18.35 -27.22 3.14
N PHE A 523 -17.47 -26.26 3.43
CA PHE A 523 -16.52 -26.42 4.51
C PHE A 523 -17.22 -26.22 5.87
N PRO A 524 -16.95 -27.05 6.87
CA PRO A 524 -17.68 -27.05 8.14
C PRO A 524 -17.24 -25.92 9.09
N TRP A 525 -17.21 -24.66 8.62
CA TRP A 525 -16.79 -23.50 9.42
C TRP A 525 -17.59 -23.36 10.71
N GLU A 526 -18.92 -23.50 10.64
CA GLU A 526 -19.78 -23.43 11.83
C GLU A 526 -19.42 -24.49 12.89
N LEU A 527 -19.08 -25.71 12.46
CA LEU A 527 -18.71 -26.78 13.40
C LEU A 527 -17.35 -26.52 14.04
N LEU A 528 -16.42 -25.91 13.30
CA LEU A 528 -15.10 -25.57 13.82
C LEU A 528 -15.18 -24.37 14.79
N GLN A 529 -15.94 -23.33 14.46
CA GLN A 529 -16.12 -22.15 15.32
C GLN A 529 -16.93 -22.43 16.60
N ARG A 530 -17.65 -23.56 16.68
CA ARG A 530 -18.24 -24.03 17.95
C ARG A 530 -17.20 -24.47 18.99
N ILE A 531 -15.97 -24.76 18.58
CA ILE A 531 -14.89 -25.16 19.47
C ILE A 531 -14.10 -23.89 19.85
N PRO A 532 -14.13 -23.41 21.11
CA PRO A 532 -13.56 -22.09 21.46
C PRO A 532 -12.07 -21.95 21.14
N ALA A 533 -11.29 -23.03 21.24
CA ALA A 533 -9.88 -23.02 20.90
C ALA A 533 -9.64 -22.87 19.38
N LEU A 534 -10.51 -23.44 18.55
CA LEU A 534 -10.43 -23.30 17.10
C LEU A 534 -10.99 -21.96 16.65
N ASP A 535 -12.07 -21.48 17.26
CA ASP A 535 -12.62 -20.15 16.95
C ASP A 535 -11.57 -19.05 17.17
N ARG A 536 -10.85 -19.07 18.30
CA ARG A 536 -9.73 -18.14 18.54
C ARG A 536 -8.61 -18.19 17.49
N LEU A 537 -8.40 -19.34 16.86
CA LEU A 537 -7.39 -19.53 15.81
C LEU A 537 -7.92 -19.21 14.41
N LEU A 538 -9.23 -19.31 14.18
CA LEU A 538 -9.83 -19.22 12.85
C LEU A 538 -10.52 -17.87 12.61
N SER A 539 -11.10 -17.26 13.64
CA SER A 539 -11.75 -15.95 13.54
C SER A 539 -10.84 -14.84 12.98
N PRO A 540 -9.51 -14.81 13.26
CA PRO A 540 -8.59 -13.87 12.61
C PRO A 540 -8.50 -14.02 11.08
N VAL A 541 -8.83 -15.20 10.52
CA VAL A 541 -8.87 -15.38 9.07
C VAL A 541 -9.93 -14.47 8.43
N GLN A 542 -10.99 -14.10 9.17
CA GLN A 542 -12.18 -13.29 8.83
C GLN A 542 -12.98 -13.78 7.61
N PHE A 543 -12.31 -14.16 6.52
CA PHE A 543 -12.90 -14.41 5.23
C PHE A 543 -12.32 -15.69 4.60
N PRO A 544 -13.09 -16.79 4.54
CA PRO A 544 -12.63 -18.05 3.96
C PRO A 544 -12.14 -17.96 2.51
N TRP A 545 -12.69 -17.04 1.70
CA TRP A 545 -12.25 -16.85 0.33
C TRP A 545 -10.78 -16.47 0.19
N ARG A 546 -10.10 -16.00 1.26
CA ARG A 546 -8.64 -15.76 1.27
C ARG A 546 -7.84 -17.02 0.93
N THR A 547 -8.40 -18.22 1.09
CA THR A 547 -7.73 -19.45 0.65
C THR A 547 -7.59 -19.55 -0.88
N LEU A 548 -8.36 -18.76 -1.65
CA LEU A 548 -8.21 -18.63 -3.10
C LEU A 548 -6.81 -18.12 -3.49
N ALA A 549 -6.14 -17.31 -2.66
CA ALA A 549 -4.76 -16.88 -2.89
C ALA A 549 -3.80 -18.08 -3.01
N PHE A 550 -3.96 -19.06 -2.11
CA PHE A 550 -3.18 -20.30 -2.09
C PHE A 550 -3.60 -21.23 -3.22
N ALA A 551 -4.90 -21.32 -3.53
CA ALA A 551 -5.40 -22.08 -4.67
C ALA A 551 -4.81 -21.56 -5.99
N ALA A 552 -4.81 -20.25 -6.21
CA ALA A 552 -4.23 -19.61 -7.39
C ALA A 552 -2.72 -19.94 -7.52
N ALA A 553 -1.97 -19.86 -6.41
CA ALA A 553 -0.54 -20.20 -6.40
C ALA A 553 -0.31 -21.69 -6.73
N CYS A 554 -1.15 -22.58 -6.19
CA CYS A 554 -1.10 -24.00 -6.51
C CYS A 554 -1.43 -24.25 -7.99
N PHE A 555 -2.44 -23.59 -8.56
CA PHE A 555 -2.76 -23.69 -9.98
C PHE A 555 -1.65 -23.15 -10.89
N ALA A 556 -0.82 -22.22 -10.42
CA ALA A 556 0.41 -21.84 -11.14
C ALA A 556 1.38 -23.02 -11.30
N VAL A 557 1.51 -23.87 -10.26
CA VAL A 557 2.31 -25.11 -10.31
C VAL A 557 1.65 -26.16 -11.20
N VAL A 558 0.31 -26.29 -11.15
CA VAL A 558 -0.46 -27.17 -12.06
C VAL A 558 -0.24 -26.74 -13.52
N ALA A 559 -0.33 -25.45 -13.82
CA ALA A 559 -0.07 -24.89 -15.15
C ALA A 559 1.35 -25.20 -15.63
N ALA A 560 2.35 -25.07 -14.74
CA ALA A 560 3.73 -25.43 -15.05
C ALA A 560 3.85 -26.90 -15.43
N ALA A 561 3.28 -27.80 -14.63
CA ALA A 561 3.28 -29.24 -14.85
C ALA A 561 2.52 -29.65 -16.12
N ALA A 562 1.41 -28.97 -16.43
CA ALA A 562 0.59 -29.20 -17.62
C ALA A 562 1.36 -29.00 -18.94
N THR A 563 2.47 -28.26 -18.94
CA THR A 563 3.33 -28.10 -20.14
C THR A 563 4.30 -29.27 -20.39
N ILE A 564 4.55 -30.11 -19.39
CA ILE A 564 5.55 -31.20 -19.46
C ILE A 564 5.24 -32.27 -20.53
N PRO A 565 3.98 -32.74 -20.69
CA PRO A 565 3.63 -33.76 -21.66
C PRO A 565 3.87 -33.34 -23.12
N PHE A 566 3.77 -32.04 -23.40
CA PHE A 566 3.86 -31.51 -24.75
C PHE A 566 5.33 -31.37 -25.19
N ARG A 567 5.72 -32.17 -26.19
CA ARG A 567 7.07 -32.17 -26.76
C ARG A 567 7.17 -31.21 -27.95
N GLY A 568 8.34 -30.60 -28.11
CA GLY A 568 8.61 -29.66 -29.21
C GLY A 568 8.19 -28.22 -28.91
N ARG A 569 8.78 -27.27 -29.65
CA ARG A 569 8.57 -25.83 -29.43
C ARG A 569 7.15 -25.39 -29.81
N GLY A 570 6.60 -25.89 -30.92
CA GLY A 570 5.26 -25.54 -31.40
C GLY A 570 4.16 -25.92 -30.42
N ALA A 571 4.14 -27.16 -29.95
CA ALA A 571 3.13 -27.64 -28.98
C ALA A 571 3.19 -26.84 -27.66
N LYS A 572 4.39 -26.56 -27.14
CA LYS A 572 4.56 -25.73 -25.94
C LYS A 572 4.06 -24.30 -26.14
N LEU A 573 4.32 -23.69 -27.30
CA LEU A 573 3.80 -22.37 -27.63
C LEU A 573 2.27 -22.38 -27.78
N ALA A 574 1.69 -23.42 -28.36
CA ALA A 574 0.24 -23.58 -28.46
C ALA A 574 -0.41 -23.67 -27.07
N VAL A 575 0.14 -24.49 -26.16
CA VAL A 575 -0.33 -24.58 -24.77
C VAL A 575 -0.23 -23.23 -24.07
N LEU A 576 0.89 -22.51 -24.21
CA LEU A 576 1.04 -21.18 -23.64
C LEU A 576 0.04 -20.17 -24.23
N GLY A 577 -0.24 -20.26 -25.54
CA GLY A 577 -1.24 -19.42 -26.20
C GLY A 577 -2.65 -19.69 -25.69
N VAL A 578 -3.03 -20.96 -25.49
CA VAL A 578 -4.32 -21.34 -24.88
C VAL A 578 -4.41 -20.83 -23.45
N LEU A 579 -3.39 -21.05 -22.63
CA LEU A 579 -3.37 -20.56 -21.24
C LEU A 579 -3.46 -19.03 -21.19
N LEU A 580 -2.76 -18.33 -22.09
CA LEU A 580 -2.82 -16.87 -22.18
C LEU A 580 -4.23 -16.41 -22.58
N ALA A 581 -4.82 -16.99 -23.62
CA ALA A 581 -6.16 -16.63 -24.07
C ALA A 581 -7.20 -16.81 -22.95
N VAL A 582 -7.17 -17.96 -22.28
CA VAL A 582 -8.13 -18.29 -21.21
C VAL A 582 -7.92 -17.42 -19.96
N ALA A 583 -6.69 -17.00 -19.67
CA ALA A 583 -6.40 -16.12 -18.53
C ALA A 583 -6.72 -14.65 -18.85
N VAL A 584 -6.51 -14.20 -20.09
CA VAL A 584 -6.77 -12.81 -20.51
C VAL A 584 -8.26 -12.50 -20.51
N LEU A 585 -9.12 -13.41 -20.97
CA LEU A 585 -10.56 -13.17 -21.09
C LEU A 585 -11.23 -12.64 -19.78
N PRO A 586 -11.14 -13.33 -18.63
CA PRO A 586 -11.72 -12.83 -17.39
C PRO A 586 -10.95 -11.61 -16.84
N ALA A 587 -9.63 -11.56 -17.03
CA ALA A 587 -8.81 -10.45 -16.58
C ALA A 587 -9.17 -9.14 -17.29
N SER A 588 -9.36 -9.17 -18.61
CA SER A 588 -9.75 -7.99 -19.40
C SER A 588 -11.17 -7.55 -19.08
N SER A 589 -12.13 -8.49 -18.98
CA SER A 589 -13.51 -8.17 -18.58
C SER A 589 -13.55 -7.42 -17.24
N MET A 590 -12.73 -7.84 -16.27
CA MET A 590 -12.66 -7.20 -14.96
C MET A 590 -12.01 -5.81 -15.04
N MET A 591 -10.89 -5.68 -15.75
CA MET A 591 -10.17 -4.40 -15.90
C MET A 591 -11.00 -3.37 -16.71
N ASP A 592 -11.73 -3.80 -17.72
CA ASP A 592 -12.63 -2.92 -18.49
C ASP A 592 -13.80 -2.44 -17.62
N GLY A 593 -14.38 -3.34 -16.82
CA GLY A 593 -15.40 -2.96 -15.84
C GLY A 593 -14.88 -1.97 -14.78
N LEU A 594 -13.64 -2.16 -14.32
CA LEU A 594 -12.98 -1.22 -13.41
C LEU A 594 -12.79 0.17 -14.05
N LEU A 595 -12.37 0.24 -15.32
CA LEU A 595 -12.18 1.52 -16.01
C LEU A 595 -13.50 2.23 -16.36
N ALA A 596 -14.62 1.50 -16.41
CA ALA A 596 -15.95 2.05 -16.55
C ALA A 596 -16.57 2.53 -15.22
N SER A 597 -15.93 2.25 -14.08
CA SER A 597 -16.40 2.56 -12.73
C SER A 597 -16.10 4.01 -12.28
N GLN A 598 -16.60 4.42 -11.11
CA GLN A 598 -16.37 5.78 -10.59
C GLN A 598 -14.88 6.06 -10.35
N VAL A 599 -14.45 7.24 -10.80
CA VAL A 599 -13.08 7.74 -10.72
C VAL A 599 -12.85 8.43 -9.38
N TYR A 600 -11.83 8.02 -8.63
CA TYR A 600 -11.36 8.72 -7.43
C TYR A 600 -10.18 9.63 -7.79
N MET A 601 -10.35 10.90 -7.45
CA MET A 601 -9.33 11.95 -7.23
C MET A 601 -8.24 12.19 -8.29
N GLY A 602 -8.13 13.46 -8.67
CA GLY A 602 -6.87 14.04 -9.16
C GLY A 602 -5.80 14.05 -8.05
N GLN A 603 -4.58 14.46 -8.40
CA GLN A 603 -3.31 14.10 -7.76
C GLN A 603 -3.17 14.20 -6.21
N THR A 604 -4.06 14.85 -5.45
CA THR A 604 -3.97 14.93 -3.96
C THR A 604 -5.27 15.30 -3.22
N ASP A 605 -6.36 15.64 -3.89
CA ASP A 605 -7.45 16.42 -3.28
C ASP A 605 -8.45 15.60 -2.46
N GLY A 606 -8.10 15.22 -1.23
CA GLY A 606 -9.06 14.61 -0.29
C GLY A 606 -8.52 13.50 0.60
N ILE A 607 -7.23 13.14 0.50
CA ILE A 607 -6.65 12.10 1.38
C ILE A 607 -6.62 12.58 2.85
N ALA A 608 -6.46 13.90 3.05
CA ALA A 608 -6.29 14.56 4.36
C ALA A 608 -7.59 14.76 5.15
N HIS A 609 -8.75 14.90 4.50
CA HIS A 609 -9.99 15.37 5.16
C HIS A 609 -11.08 14.32 5.43
N ILE A 610 -10.83 13.04 5.19
CA ILE A 610 -11.89 12.04 5.34
C ILE A 610 -11.63 11.22 6.62
N GLY A 611 -12.39 11.51 7.68
CA GLY A 611 -12.56 10.59 8.80
C GLY A 611 -13.36 9.37 8.34
N GLY A 612 -12.74 8.51 7.53
CA GLY A 612 -13.32 7.27 7.02
C GLY A 612 -12.86 6.07 7.83
N ASN A 613 -13.59 4.95 7.69
CA ASN A 613 -13.37 3.64 8.31
C ASN A 613 -11.87 3.21 8.39
N TYR A 614 -11.56 2.17 9.19
CA TYR A 614 -10.20 1.61 9.46
C TYR A 614 -9.42 2.21 10.66
N ASN A 615 -10.11 2.69 11.68
CA ASN A 615 -9.53 3.21 12.94
C ASN A 615 -9.31 2.14 14.03
N GLU A 616 -9.12 0.89 13.60
CA GLU A 616 -9.04 -0.29 14.47
C GLU A 616 -7.84 -0.27 15.44
N TYR A 617 -6.80 0.53 15.15
CA TYR A 617 -5.62 0.67 16.00
C TYR A 617 -5.69 1.81 17.01
N LEU A 618 -6.83 2.50 17.12
CA LEU A 618 -7.01 3.46 18.20
C LEU A 618 -7.09 2.75 19.56
N PRO A 619 -6.66 3.43 20.65
CA PRO A 619 -6.91 2.94 21.99
C PRO A 619 -8.40 2.68 22.23
N GLU A 620 -8.69 1.67 23.05
CA GLU A 620 -10.06 1.31 23.40
C GLU A 620 -10.77 2.47 24.13
N GLY A 621 -12.05 2.69 23.83
CA GLY A 621 -12.85 3.78 24.41
C GLY A 621 -12.69 5.15 23.73
N VAL A 622 -11.68 5.35 22.88
CA VAL A 622 -11.50 6.61 22.13
C VAL A 622 -12.54 6.73 21.03
N ASN A 623 -13.23 7.86 20.94
CA ASN A 623 -14.17 8.16 19.85
C ASN A 623 -13.47 8.88 18.70
N ASP A 624 -13.64 8.38 17.48
CA ASP A 624 -12.93 8.82 16.28
C ASP A 624 -13.26 10.27 15.91
N GLU A 625 -14.54 10.63 15.96
CA GLU A 625 -15.03 11.97 15.62
C GLU A 625 -14.54 13.00 16.64
N THR A 626 -14.55 12.63 17.92
CA THR A 626 -14.08 13.51 19.00
C THR A 626 -12.58 13.75 18.89
N LEU A 627 -11.79 12.71 18.62
CA LEU A 627 -10.35 12.84 18.41
C LEU A 627 -10.03 13.65 17.15
N ALA A 628 -10.78 13.44 16.06
CA ALA A 628 -10.62 14.20 14.82
C ALA A 628 -10.92 15.69 15.04
N ALA A 629 -12.00 16.02 15.75
CA ALA A 629 -12.43 17.38 16.02
C ALA A 629 -11.61 18.12 17.11
N ALA A 630 -10.85 17.39 17.94
CA ALA A 630 -10.04 17.99 19.00
C ALA A 630 -8.99 18.98 18.44
N SER A 631 -8.71 20.05 19.20
CA SER A 631 -7.79 21.11 18.78
C SER A 631 -6.38 20.60 18.50
N SER A 632 -5.70 21.27 17.57
CA SER A 632 -4.27 21.10 17.33
C SER A 632 -3.40 21.90 18.31
N ALA A 633 -3.98 22.81 19.10
CA ALA A 633 -3.30 23.51 20.18
C ALA A 633 -3.20 22.67 21.45
N LEU A 634 -2.32 23.09 22.36
CA LEU A 634 -2.27 22.59 23.73
C LEU A 634 -3.49 23.12 24.49
N GLU A 635 -4.22 22.24 25.16
CA GLU A 635 -5.38 22.61 25.99
C GLU A 635 -5.06 22.39 27.46
N PRO A 636 -4.73 23.45 28.22
CA PRO A 636 -4.48 23.35 29.64
C PRO A 636 -5.78 23.43 30.45
N GLN A 637 -5.86 22.70 31.56
CA GLN A 637 -7.03 22.76 32.47
C GLN A 637 -7.05 24.01 33.38
N SER A 638 -5.93 24.74 33.45
CA SER A 638 -5.81 26.03 34.15
C SER A 638 -4.81 26.95 33.45
N GLU A 639 -4.71 28.23 33.84
CA GLU A 639 -3.86 29.22 33.17
C GLU A 639 -2.42 28.73 32.97
N LEU A 640 -1.97 28.75 31.72
CA LEU A 640 -0.65 28.32 31.28
C LEU A 640 -0.15 29.28 30.21
N GLU A 641 0.99 29.92 30.47
CA GLU A 641 1.71 30.68 29.45
C GLU A 641 2.64 29.72 28.71
N VAL A 642 2.59 29.73 27.37
CA VAL A 642 3.39 28.87 26.50
C VAL A 642 4.15 29.74 25.51
N THR A 643 5.44 29.45 25.34
CA THR A 643 6.30 30.13 24.35
C THR A 643 7.22 29.13 23.65
N GLY A 644 7.62 29.45 22.41
CA GLY A 644 8.55 28.62 21.65
C GLY A 644 7.99 27.24 21.31
N LEU A 645 6.66 27.13 21.20
CA LEU A 645 6.00 25.86 20.88
C LEU A 645 6.37 25.39 19.47
N THR A 646 6.93 24.19 19.41
CA THR A 646 7.22 23.50 18.16
C THR A 646 6.63 22.09 18.18
N LYS A 647 6.09 21.68 17.04
CA LYS A 647 5.62 20.30 16.80
C LYS A 647 6.23 19.80 15.50
N ASN A 648 7.03 18.74 15.58
CA ASN A 648 7.59 18.05 14.43
C ASN A 648 7.20 16.56 14.50
N GLY A 649 6.16 16.19 13.76
CA GLY A 649 5.57 14.85 13.82
C GLY A 649 5.08 14.52 15.23
N CYS A 650 5.71 13.52 15.86
CA CYS A 650 5.40 13.05 17.20
C CYS A 650 6.27 13.67 18.31
N ARG A 651 7.04 14.72 18.00
CA ARG A 651 7.84 15.47 18.97
C ARG A 651 7.25 16.86 19.18
N ILE A 652 7.02 17.23 20.44
CA ILE A 652 6.52 18.53 20.87
C ILE A 652 7.50 19.12 21.89
N GLU A 653 7.86 20.39 21.71
CA GLU A 653 8.75 21.13 22.61
C GLU A 653 8.19 22.52 22.87
N PHE A 654 8.23 22.96 24.13
CA PHE A 654 7.86 24.32 24.50
C PHE A 654 8.40 24.70 25.89
N ASP A 655 8.54 26.00 26.10
CA ASP A 655 8.72 26.59 27.42
C ASP A 655 7.37 26.98 28.00
N TYR A 656 7.19 26.79 29.31
CA TYR A 656 5.95 27.16 29.99
C TYR A 656 6.17 27.90 31.30
N THR A 657 5.14 28.63 31.72
CA THR A 657 4.99 29.15 33.08
C THR A 657 3.57 28.86 33.59
N ALA A 658 3.45 28.23 34.75
CA ALA A 658 2.18 27.89 35.40
C ALA A 658 2.15 28.35 36.86
N GLN A 659 1.03 28.92 37.30
CA GLN A 659 0.84 29.38 38.69
C GLN A 659 0.51 28.24 39.66
N GLN A 660 -0.05 27.15 39.14
CA GLN A 660 -0.44 25.95 39.87
C GLN A 660 -0.19 24.72 38.99
N ASP A 661 -0.21 23.54 39.59
CA ASP A 661 -0.14 22.29 38.84
C ASP A 661 -1.31 22.21 37.85
N THR A 662 -1.02 21.89 36.59
CA THR A 662 -2.02 21.89 35.52
C THR A 662 -1.85 20.69 34.61
N VAL A 663 -2.97 20.10 34.19
CA VAL A 663 -2.96 19.04 33.18
C VAL A 663 -3.08 19.69 31.82
N VAL A 664 -2.20 19.31 30.90
CA VAL A 664 -2.18 19.81 29.52
C VAL A 664 -2.45 18.67 28.57
N TYR A 665 -3.48 18.83 27.74
CA TYR A 665 -3.76 17.90 26.64
C TYR A 665 -2.94 18.30 25.42
N LEU A 666 -2.18 17.33 24.89
CA LEU A 666 -1.28 17.50 23.77
C LEU A 666 -1.97 17.04 22.48
N PRO A 667 -1.68 17.63 21.32
CA PRO A 667 -2.22 17.23 20.03
C PRO A 667 -1.53 15.96 19.49
N LEU A 668 -1.51 14.91 20.31
CA LEU A 668 -0.95 13.57 20.08
C LEU A 668 -1.91 12.53 20.64
N THR A 669 -2.14 11.43 19.94
CA THR A 669 -2.95 10.31 20.45
C THR A 669 -2.17 9.55 21.53
N ALA A 670 -2.83 9.16 22.63
CA ALA A 670 -2.20 8.52 23.80
C ALA A 670 -1.77 7.06 23.56
N TYR A 671 -0.69 6.86 22.79
CA TYR A 671 -0.10 5.53 22.57
C TYR A 671 0.99 5.18 23.61
N PRO A 672 1.10 3.91 24.06
CA PRO A 672 2.21 3.48 24.89
C PRO A 672 3.57 3.63 24.18
N GLY A 673 4.49 4.41 24.74
CA GLY A 673 5.83 4.63 24.14
C GLY A 673 6.24 6.10 24.04
N TYR A 674 5.32 7.03 24.31
CA TYR A 674 5.70 8.43 24.53
C TYR A 674 6.49 8.61 25.84
N SER A 675 7.39 9.59 25.85
CA SER A 675 8.15 10.04 27.02
C SER A 675 8.06 11.55 27.10
N ALA A 676 7.78 12.07 28.30
CA ALA A 676 7.84 13.49 28.61
C ALA A 676 9.03 13.78 29.52
N ARG A 677 9.75 14.86 29.24
CA ARG A 677 10.88 15.34 30.05
C ARG A 677 10.72 16.82 30.34
N LEU A 678 10.73 17.17 31.62
CA LEU A 678 10.77 18.55 32.10
C LEU A 678 12.17 18.85 32.62
N ASN A 679 12.88 19.77 31.97
CA ASN A 679 14.28 20.10 32.30
C ASN A 679 15.19 18.84 32.42
N GLY A 680 14.90 17.82 31.61
CA GLY A 680 15.60 16.52 31.61
C GLY A 680 15.07 15.46 32.60
N GLN A 681 14.15 15.80 33.50
CA GLN A 681 13.50 14.84 34.42
C GLN A 681 12.24 14.26 33.79
N THR A 682 12.04 12.95 33.92
CA THR A 682 10.88 12.26 33.33
C THR A 682 9.59 12.60 34.07
N LEU A 683 8.54 12.90 33.32
CA LEU A 683 7.18 13.06 33.83
C LEU A 683 6.31 11.86 33.42
N ASP A 684 5.32 11.56 34.25
CA ASP A 684 4.29 10.58 33.92
C ASP A 684 3.31 11.16 32.89
N LEU A 685 2.88 10.27 31.99
CA LEU A 685 1.93 10.57 30.93
C LEU A 685 0.63 9.79 31.17
N THR A 686 -0.49 10.44 30.91
CA THR A 686 -1.82 9.85 31.00
C THR A 686 -2.58 10.04 29.68
N ALA A 687 -3.80 9.50 29.61
CA ALA A 687 -4.70 9.71 28.47
C ALA A 687 -5.84 10.63 28.89
N ALA A 688 -6.13 11.63 28.07
CA ALA A 688 -7.31 12.47 28.20
C ALA A 688 -8.57 11.69 27.78
N PRO A 689 -9.78 12.11 28.23
CA PRO A 689 -11.03 11.43 27.87
C PRO A 689 -11.31 11.37 26.36
N ASP A 690 -10.79 12.31 25.59
CA ASP A 690 -10.91 12.37 24.13
C ASP A 690 -9.84 11.54 23.39
N GLY A 691 -8.97 10.84 24.12
CA GLY A 691 -7.90 9.99 23.59
C GLY A 691 -6.57 10.70 23.33
N ARG A 692 -6.48 12.02 23.57
CA ARG A 692 -5.21 12.75 23.49
C ARG A 692 -4.27 12.37 24.64
N LEU A 693 -2.97 12.53 24.39
CA LEU A 693 -1.92 12.39 25.38
C LEU A 693 -2.00 13.55 26.35
N ALA A 694 -1.94 13.27 27.65
CA ALA A 694 -1.99 14.28 28.70
C ALA A 694 -0.72 14.22 29.55
N VAL A 695 -0.25 15.39 29.98
CA VAL A 695 0.89 15.56 30.89
C VAL A 695 0.49 16.49 32.03
N THR A 696 0.91 16.16 33.25
CA THR A 696 0.73 17.05 34.41
C THR A 696 1.99 17.89 34.59
N LEU A 697 1.86 19.20 34.44
CA LEU A 697 2.95 20.16 34.62
C LEU A 697 2.88 20.74 36.03
N PRO A 698 3.97 20.71 36.81
CA PRO A 698 4.01 21.35 38.12
C PRO A 698 4.03 22.88 37.98
N ALA A 699 3.56 23.57 39.02
CA ALA A 699 3.74 25.01 39.19
C ALA A 699 5.21 25.45 39.02
N GLY A 700 5.40 26.63 38.43
CA GLY A 700 6.70 27.19 38.10
C GLY A 700 6.91 27.28 36.59
N SER A 701 8.17 27.34 36.17
CA SER A 701 8.56 27.41 34.77
C SER A 701 9.55 26.32 34.39
N GLY A 702 9.54 25.95 33.12
CA GLY A 702 10.49 24.98 32.60
C GLY A 702 10.29 24.67 31.13
N HIS A 703 11.23 23.88 30.61
CA HIS A 703 11.24 23.41 29.24
C HIS A 703 10.71 21.97 29.19
N LEU A 704 9.61 21.76 28.48
CA LEU A 704 9.02 20.45 28.25
C LEU A 704 9.41 19.92 26.87
N THR A 705 9.86 18.67 26.83
CA THR A 705 10.02 17.89 25.62
C THR A 705 9.17 16.63 25.70
N VAL A 706 8.32 16.38 24.72
CA VAL A 706 7.53 15.16 24.58
C VAL A 706 7.87 14.50 23.25
N GLU A 707 8.22 13.22 23.25
CA GLU A 707 8.53 12.49 22.02
C GLU A 707 8.10 11.01 22.09
N PHE A 708 7.87 10.39 20.93
CA PHE A 708 7.67 8.94 20.85
C PHE A 708 9.03 8.22 20.88
N ALA A 709 9.45 7.78 22.07
CA ALA A 709 10.71 7.07 22.26
C ALA A 709 10.61 5.56 22.01
N GLY A 710 9.40 4.99 22.11
CA GLY A 710 9.17 3.55 22.10
C GLY A 710 9.86 2.86 23.29
N TYR A 711 10.19 1.58 23.13
CA TYR A 711 10.88 0.80 24.16
C TYR A 711 12.31 0.47 23.75
N TRP A 712 13.26 0.47 24.69
CA TRP A 712 14.68 0.19 24.41
C TRP A 712 14.89 -1.17 23.71
N TYR A 713 14.09 -2.18 24.03
CA TYR A 713 14.20 -3.52 23.45
C TYR A 713 13.68 -3.58 22.01
N TRP A 714 12.93 -2.58 21.53
CA TRP A 714 12.59 -2.45 20.11
C TRP A 714 13.83 -2.10 19.28
N ASN A 715 14.69 -1.23 19.79
CA ASN A 715 15.95 -0.88 19.15
C ASN A 715 16.94 -2.06 19.18
N ALA A 716 16.96 -2.83 20.27
CA ALA A 716 17.74 -4.06 20.33
C ALA A 716 17.26 -5.09 19.29
N ALA A 717 15.93 -5.27 19.16
CA ALA A 717 15.34 -6.15 18.16
C ALA A 717 15.67 -5.71 16.72
N LEU A 718 15.61 -4.40 16.45
CA LEU A 718 16.04 -3.82 15.18
C LEU A 718 17.51 -4.12 14.88
N ALA A 719 18.40 -3.92 15.84
CA ALA A 719 19.82 -4.20 15.68
C ALA A 719 20.07 -5.69 15.36
N VAL A 720 19.41 -6.61 16.08
CA VAL A 720 19.50 -8.06 15.82
C VAL A 720 19.03 -8.39 14.40
N SER A 721 17.88 -7.87 13.98
CA SER A 721 17.39 -8.08 12.60
C SER A 721 18.35 -7.53 11.56
N ALA A 722 18.89 -6.33 11.76
CA ALA A 722 19.85 -5.71 10.85
C ALA A 722 21.14 -6.54 10.73
N PHE A 723 21.77 -6.91 11.84
CA PHE A 723 22.97 -7.75 11.82
C PHE A 723 22.72 -9.13 11.21
N THR A 724 21.56 -9.73 11.50
CA THR A 724 21.16 -11.02 10.92
C THR A 724 21.01 -10.92 9.40
N ALA A 725 20.30 -9.90 8.91
CA ALA A 725 20.10 -9.68 7.48
C ALA A 725 21.42 -9.39 6.76
N LEU A 726 22.27 -8.52 7.31
CA LEU A 726 23.58 -8.19 6.77
C LEU A 726 24.51 -9.40 6.75
N GLY A 727 24.58 -10.16 7.85
CA GLY A 727 25.39 -11.37 7.95
C GLY A 727 24.95 -12.45 6.97
N TRP A 728 23.63 -12.65 6.82
CA TRP A 728 23.07 -13.59 5.85
C TRP A 728 23.37 -13.17 4.40
N GLY A 729 23.19 -11.89 4.08
CA GLY A 729 23.54 -11.31 2.77
C GLY A 729 25.02 -11.43 2.45
N ALA A 730 25.90 -11.08 3.39
CA ALA A 730 27.35 -11.18 3.24
C ALA A 730 27.79 -12.64 3.00
N LYS A 731 27.23 -13.59 3.76
CA LYS A 731 27.47 -15.02 3.54
C LYS A 731 27.05 -15.47 2.13
N ALA A 732 25.86 -15.05 1.68
CA ALA A 732 25.38 -15.40 0.33
C ALA A 732 26.30 -14.84 -0.77
N VAL A 733 26.83 -13.63 -0.62
CA VAL A 733 27.80 -13.03 -1.54
C VAL A 733 29.13 -13.79 -1.51
N TYR A 734 29.65 -14.10 -0.32
CA TYR A 734 30.88 -14.87 -0.15
C TYR A 734 30.80 -16.26 -0.80
N GLU A 735 29.71 -16.99 -0.57
CA GLU A 735 29.50 -18.31 -1.18
C GLU A 735 29.40 -18.25 -2.70
N ARG A 736 28.78 -17.19 -3.25
CA ARG A 736 28.75 -16.97 -4.71
C ARG A 736 30.13 -16.71 -5.29
N ARG A 737 30.96 -15.88 -4.64
CA ARG A 737 32.34 -15.61 -5.07
C ARG A 737 33.20 -16.87 -5.05
N LYS A 738 33.15 -17.62 -3.94
CA LYS A 738 33.88 -18.88 -3.78
C LYS A 738 33.52 -19.90 -4.87
N ARG A 739 32.23 -20.03 -5.20
CA ARG A 739 31.77 -20.91 -6.29
C ARG A 739 32.27 -20.45 -7.67
N GLY A 740 32.33 -19.14 -7.89
CA GLY A 740 32.90 -18.56 -9.12
C GLY A 740 34.40 -18.81 -9.26
N GLU A 741 35.16 -18.71 -8.16
CA GLU A 741 36.60 -18.97 -8.11
C GLU A 741 36.91 -20.48 -8.27
N SER A 742 36.16 -21.36 -7.62
CA SER A 742 36.32 -22.82 -7.77
C SER A 742 35.84 -23.35 -9.13
N GLY A 743 34.92 -22.64 -9.80
CA GLY A 743 34.45 -22.98 -11.15
C GLY A 743 35.41 -22.54 -12.26
N GLY A 744 36.31 -21.58 -11.98
CA GLY A 744 37.36 -21.14 -12.92
C GLY A 744 38.48 -22.17 -13.13
N ALA A 745 38.60 -23.16 -12.25
CA ALA A 745 39.58 -24.25 -12.36
C ALA A 745 39.03 -25.53 -13.03
N ALA A 746 37.76 -25.55 -13.48
CA ALA A 746 37.11 -26.74 -14.01
C ALA A 746 36.26 -26.50 -15.28
N VAL A 747 36.58 -25.46 -16.07
CA VAL A 747 36.01 -25.27 -17.41
C VAL A 747 37.13 -25.19 -18.44
N SER A 748 37.78 -26.33 -18.63
CA SER A 748 38.39 -26.71 -19.90
C SER A 748 37.92 -28.13 -20.20
N VAL A 749 36.81 -28.23 -20.95
CA VAL A 749 36.37 -29.27 -21.90
C VAL A 749 34.87 -29.13 -22.12
#